data_AF-A0A9E5NIE2-F1
#
_entry.id   AF-A0A9E5NIE2-F1
#
_cell.length_a   1.000
_cell.length_b   1.000
_cell.length_c   1.000
_cell.angle_alpha   90.00
_cell.angle_beta   90.00
_cell.angle_gamma   90.00
#
_symmetry.space_group_name_H-M   'P 1'
#
loop_
_entity.id
_entity.type
_entity.pdbx_description
1 polymer ?
#
loop_
_entity_poly.entity_id
_entity_poly.type
_entity_poly.pdbx_seq_one_letter_code
_entity_poly.pdbx_strand_id
1 'polypeptide(L)'
;MAKKLVLVDGHALAYRAFFALPVDGFSTSKGELTNAVYGFTMMLLRALQEEKPDFIAVTFDAPAATFRHEEFEEYKAHRPPMREEMRSQMERVREVVRVMNIPIFEVPGYEADDLIGSLAQQATDRDLDTVVVTGDNDTLQLVSPTVRVVTPGGHRQRFSDAKLYDEKAVKEKYGIDPSLLADYKGLVGDKSDNIPGVAGVGDKTARQLIQRYGSIEEIYAHLDEIDSSRARKALDGQQEQALLSKRLATIVTDVPIELNLEKCRTSDYDRDKVMALFRELEFRSLVQRLPESDREQVQQMTFFAQAPLEAGEHTAVVEEEQLTSLLNELSRSKRIALDVETTSPDAMKAELVGLSFATEAGRAFYVPVGHLLAQDVGGQLPMRLVVERLRPVLEEAGISKAAHNGKYDLTVLARHGIAVKGLDFDTMIAAYLIEPSRRGFGLKDLAWSKLGLEMKPITDLIGKGRDQITLAQVSISDAAAYAAADADATLRLVSVLEQELRQREQWELFLDVEMPIVEVLMAMEMAGVALDTDELMQISRGMHQRIQALEKEIQDLAGHPFNVSSTQQLGEVLFEELGLPGKAKTKTGYSTRASVLEELKDLHPIIDLILEHRQLTKIKSTYVDALPLLVNRDTGRVHTSYNQTGTVTGRVSSSDPNLQNIPVRTELGRHVRGAFVAQEGWMLLGADYSQVELRILAHISQDPELLAAFARGEDIHASTASTVFQVPLDAVTPAMRRIAKIINFGIIYGMGEYGLAQRTDLSVEEAREFIANYFGRYEHVQEYVERTKEEAREQGCVSTLLGRRRYFPELQSTSRAHSGVKRAAEREAINMPIQGSAADILKIAMVRLHRALKEKDWAARMILQVHDELVLEVPREEVEPVAHLVGSTMENAWALDAPLKVDLKVGRNWERMEAYQA
;
A
#
# COMPACT_ATOMS: atom_id res chain seq x y z
N MET A 1 -1.08 44.38 1.34
CA MET A 1 -0.12 43.39 0.83
C MET A 1 -0.17 43.49 -0.69
N ALA A 2 0.97 43.41 -1.37
CA ALA A 2 0.97 43.32 -2.83
C ALA A 2 0.25 42.04 -3.25
N LYS A 3 -0.49 42.09 -4.37
CA LYS A 3 -1.17 40.90 -4.91
C LYS A 3 -0.11 39.93 -5.43
N LYS A 4 -0.36 38.63 -5.28
CA LYS A 4 0.62 37.58 -5.58
C LYS A 4 0.23 36.76 -6.80
N LEU A 5 1.19 36.57 -7.71
CA LEU A 5 1.12 35.65 -8.85
C LEU A 5 1.99 34.42 -8.59
N VAL A 6 1.45 33.23 -8.82
CA VAL A 6 2.23 31.98 -8.87
C VAL A 6 2.35 31.51 -10.31
N LEU A 7 3.58 31.31 -10.78
CA LEU A 7 3.89 30.73 -12.09
C LEU A 7 4.40 29.32 -11.90
N VAL A 8 3.73 28.34 -12.51
CA VAL A 8 4.08 26.93 -12.36
C VAL A 8 4.69 26.40 -13.65
N ASP A 9 5.86 25.78 -13.54
CA ASP A 9 6.45 25.02 -14.64
C ASP A 9 5.81 23.63 -14.74
N GLY A 10 4.87 23.48 -15.66
CA GLY A 10 4.13 22.24 -15.86
C GLY A 10 5.02 21.06 -16.25
N HIS A 11 6.02 21.32 -17.11
CA HIS A 11 6.84 20.28 -17.70
C HIS A 11 7.88 19.76 -16.70
N ALA A 12 8.62 20.65 -16.03
CA ALA A 12 9.64 20.25 -15.06
C ALA A 12 9.03 19.57 -13.83
N LEU A 13 7.87 20.04 -13.35
CA LEU A 13 7.19 19.42 -12.20
C LEU A 13 6.62 18.05 -12.55
N ALA A 14 5.98 17.88 -13.71
CA ALA A 14 5.49 16.57 -14.14
C ALA A 14 6.65 15.56 -14.34
N TYR A 15 7.77 16.00 -14.92
CA TYR A 15 8.97 15.17 -15.07
C TYR A 15 9.52 14.77 -13.69
N ARG A 16 9.65 15.73 -12.77
CA ARG A 16 10.10 15.46 -11.40
C ARG A 16 9.18 14.47 -10.69
N ALA A 17 7.85 14.62 -10.81
CA ALA A 17 6.88 13.70 -10.24
C ALA A 17 7.03 12.28 -10.78
N PHE A 18 7.17 12.14 -12.11
CA PHE A 18 7.30 10.84 -12.78
C PHE A 18 8.50 10.03 -12.27
N PHE A 19 9.66 10.67 -12.09
CA PHE A 19 10.84 9.97 -11.57
C PHE A 19 10.79 9.79 -10.06
N ALA A 20 10.20 10.73 -9.31
CA ALA A 20 10.21 10.68 -7.85
C ALA A 20 9.24 9.67 -7.24
N LEU A 21 8.09 9.41 -7.89
CA LEU A 21 7.10 8.44 -7.44
C LEU A 21 7.26 7.10 -8.17
N PRO A 22 7.25 5.96 -7.44
CA PRO A 22 7.27 4.65 -8.10
C PRO A 22 6.03 4.49 -8.97
N VAL A 23 6.17 3.77 -10.09
CA VAL A 23 5.02 3.36 -10.90
C VAL A 23 4.15 2.38 -10.11
N ASP A 24 4.78 1.53 -9.29
CA ASP A 24 4.11 0.51 -8.50
C ASP A 24 3.09 1.10 -7.52
N GLY A 25 1.83 0.85 -7.89
CA GLY A 25 0.62 1.22 -7.20
C GLY A 25 0.11 2.65 -7.44
N PHE A 26 0.76 3.46 -8.27
CA PHE A 26 0.13 4.67 -8.81
C PHE A 26 -0.55 4.33 -10.13
N SER A 27 -1.58 3.50 -10.04
CA SER A 27 -2.47 3.13 -11.13
C SER A 27 -3.92 3.09 -10.65
N THR A 28 -4.87 3.45 -11.50
CA THR A 28 -6.30 3.31 -11.19
C THR A 28 -6.71 1.83 -11.17
N SER A 29 -7.90 1.53 -10.65
CA SER A 29 -8.55 0.21 -10.75
C SER A 29 -8.68 -0.32 -12.19
N LYS A 30 -8.61 0.57 -13.19
CA LYS A 30 -8.62 0.26 -14.62
C LYS A 30 -7.23 0.05 -15.22
N GLY A 31 -6.16 0.15 -14.42
CA GLY A 31 -4.76 0.01 -14.87
C GLY A 31 -4.16 1.25 -15.55
N GLU A 32 -4.82 2.42 -15.46
CA GLU A 32 -4.26 3.68 -15.97
C GLU A 32 -3.15 4.19 -15.03
N LEU A 33 -1.95 4.47 -15.55
CA LEU A 33 -0.83 5.01 -14.75
C LEU A 33 -1.07 6.47 -14.37
N THR A 34 -0.89 6.80 -13.10
CA THR A 34 -1.20 8.14 -12.55
C THR A 34 -0.09 8.75 -11.70
N ASN A 35 1.12 8.16 -11.66
CA ASN A 35 2.20 8.62 -10.77
C ASN A 35 2.65 10.07 -11.04
N ALA A 36 2.86 10.43 -12.31
CA ALA A 36 3.23 11.80 -12.69
C ALA A 36 2.09 12.78 -12.45
N VAL A 37 0.86 12.37 -12.77
CA VAL A 37 -0.35 13.19 -12.60
C VAL A 37 -0.56 13.49 -11.11
N TYR A 38 -0.57 12.45 -10.26
CA TYR A 38 -0.75 12.59 -8.82
C TYR A 38 0.33 13.48 -8.19
N GLY A 39 1.60 13.26 -8.55
CA GLY A 39 2.70 14.06 -8.02
C GLY A 39 2.63 15.51 -8.46
N PHE A 40 2.31 15.78 -9.73
CA PHE A 40 2.09 17.14 -10.24
C PHE A 40 0.93 17.83 -9.50
N THR A 41 -0.24 17.19 -9.45
CA THR A 41 -1.43 17.73 -8.76
C THR A 41 -1.15 18.00 -7.28
N MET A 42 -0.44 17.11 -6.60
CA MET A 42 -0.03 17.33 -5.21
C MET A 42 0.84 18.59 -5.06
N MET A 43 1.82 18.80 -5.95
CA MET A 43 2.70 19.98 -5.91
C MET A 43 1.94 21.26 -6.24
N LEU A 44 1.04 21.21 -7.23
CA LEU A 44 0.17 22.33 -7.60
C LEU A 44 -0.72 22.75 -6.42
N LEU A 45 -1.46 21.81 -5.82
CA LEU A 45 -2.35 22.09 -4.69
C LEU A 45 -1.57 22.60 -3.47
N ARG A 46 -0.36 22.07 -3.23
CA ARG A 46 0.50 22.57 -2.17
C ARG A 46 0.93 24.02 -2.41
N ALA A 47 1.34 24.37 -3.62
CA ALA A 47 1.70 25.74 -3.97
C ALA A 47 0.52 26.70 -3.72
N LEU A 48 -0.71 26.28 -4.08
CA LEU A 48 -1.92 27.03 -3.80
C LEU A 48 -2.18 27.23 -2.29
N GLN A 49 -1.96 26.20 -1.49
CA GLN A 49 -2.18 26.25 -0.03
C GLN A 49 -1.13 27.08 0.72
N GLU A 50 0.14 26.94 0.36
CA GLU A 50 1.26 27.59 1.05
C GLU A 50 1.42 29.05 0.61
N GLU A 51 1.35 29.32 -0.70
CA GLU A 51 1.53 30.68 -1.21
C GLU A 51 0.25 31.51 -1.20
N LYS A 52 -0.93 30.88 -1.21
CA LYS A 52 -2.25 31.55 -1.27
C LYS A 52 -2.28 32.67 -2.32
N PRO A 53 -1.99 32.38 -3.60
CA PRO A 53 -1.88 33.40 -4.61
C PRO A 53 -3.23 33.97 -5.04
N ASP A 54 -3.26 35.25 -5.38
CA ASP A 54 -4.41 35.88 -6.05
C ASP A 54 -4.55 35.36 -7.50
N PHE A 55 -3.40 35.11 -8.15
CA PHE A 55 -3.32 34.71 -9.54
C PHE A 55 -2.40 33.50 -9.74
N ILE A 56 -2.74 32.62 -10.68
CA ILE A 56 -1.95 31.46 -11.05
C ILE A 56 -1.95 31.22 -12.56
N ALA A 57 -0.82 30.77 -13.09
CA ALA A 57 -0.68 30.29 -14.47
C ALA A 57 0.29 29.11 -14.55
N VAL A 58 0.13 28.25 -15.56
CA VAL A 58 1.03 27.14 -15.84
C VAL A 58 1.66 27.31 -17.22
N THR A 59 2.96 27.07 -17.33
CA THR A 59 3.68 27.05 -18.61
C THR A 59 4.03 25.61 -19.00
N PHE A 60 4.04 25.32 -20.30
CA PHE A 60 4.52 24.05 -20.84
C PHE A 60 5.40 24.29 -22.07
N ASP A 61 6.36 23.40 -22.29
CA ASP A 61 7.13 23.36 -23.53
C ASP A 61 6.23 22.97 -24.71
N ALA A 62 6.35 23.70 -25.81
CA ALA A 62 5.69 23.39 -27.08
C ALA A 62 6.43 22.27 -27.83
N PRO A 63 5.73 21.43 -28.62
CA PRO A 63 6.34 20.37 -29.43
C PRO A 63 7.00 20.92 -30.72
N ALA A 64 7.84 21.94 -30.61
CA ALA A 64 8.56 22.58 -31.71
C ALA A 64 10.00 22.89 -31.31
N ALA A 65 10.91 22.94 -32.28
CA ALA A 65 12.26 23.42 -32.04
C ALA A 65 12.24 24.89 -31.58
N THR A 66 13.12 25.22 -30.66
CA THR A 66 13.29 26.60 -30.16
C THR A 66 14.42 27.30 -30.88
N PHE A 67 14.52 28.63 -30.74
CA PHE A 67 15.63 29.40 -31.31
C PHE A 67 17.00 28.86 -30.86
N ARG A 68 17.11 28.25 -29.66
CA ARG A 68 18.34 27.62 -29.15
C ARG A 68 18.80 26.45 -30.01
N HIS A 69 17.86 25.66 -30.54
CA HIS A 69 18.16 24.54 -31.45
C HIS A 69 18.58 25.04 -32.84
N GLU A 70 18.05 26.19 -33.27
CA GLU A 70 18.42 26.83 -34.53
C GLU A 70 19.80 27.50 -34.44
N GLU A 71 20.11 28.15 -33.32
CA GLU A 71 21.40 28.82 -33.07
C GLU A 71 22.51 27.82 -32.69
N PHE A 72 22.19 26.65 -32.11
CA PHE A 72 23.16 25.61 -31.75
C PHE A 72 22.56 24.20 -31.85
N GLU A 73 22.91 23.47 -32.92
CA GLU A 73 22.35 22.14 -33.27
C GLU A 73 22.55 21.08 -32.16
N GLU A 74 23.65 21.17 -31.41
CA GLU A 74 23.97 20.23 -30.34
C GLU A 74 23.20 20.49 -29.03
N TYR A 75 22.39 21.55 -28.93
CA TYR A 75 21.60 21.89 -27.74
C TYR A 75 20.62 20.76 -27.38
N LYS A 76 20.68 20.26 -26.13
CA LYS A 76 19.88 19.13 -25.60
C LYS A 76 19.92 17.84 -26.46
N ALA A 77 20.84 17.71 -27.43
CA ALA A 77 20.87 16.60 -28.41
C ALA A 77 21.10 15.21 -27.78
N HIS A 78 21.73 15.16 -26.61
CA HIS A 78 21.98 13.91 -25.88
C HIS A 78 20.82 13.51 -24.93
N ARG A 79 19.74 14.30 -24.87
CA ARG A 79 18.60 14.01 -23.99
C ARG A 79 17.77 12.86 -24.58
N PRO A 80 17.50 11.78 -23.82
CA PRO A 80 16.69 10.69 -24.32
C PRO A 80 15.25 11.18 -24.60
N PRO A 81 14.56 10.64 -25.62
CA PRO A 81 13.18 10.99 -25.89
C PRO A 81 12.29 10.68 -24.67
N MET A 82 11.24 11.48 -24.49
CA MET A 82 10.26 11.26 -23.41
C MET A 82 9.66 9.86 -23.52
N ARG A 83 9.70 9.11 -22.41
CA ARG A 83 9.12 7.77 -22.33
C ARG A 83 7.63 7.81 -22.63
N GLU A 84 7.12 6.78 -23.32
CA GLU A 84 5.71 6.70 -23.72
C GLU A 84 4.75 6.75 -22.51
N GLU A 85 5.12 6.09 -21.41
CA GLU A 85 4.41 6.11 -20.13
C GLU A 85 4.20 7.54 -19.62
N MET A 86 5.23 8.39 -19.70
CA MET A 86 5.16 9.79 -19.28
C MET A 86 4.32 10.62 -20.25
N ARG A 87 4.43 10.38 -21.56
CA ARG A 87 3.68 11.11 -22.58
C ARG A 87 2.16 11.00 -22.34
N SER A 88 1.67 9.80 -22.01
CA SER A 88 0.24 9.59 -21.71
C SER A 88 -0.23 10.38 -20.48
N GLN A 89 0.61 10.50 -19.47
CA GLN A 89 0.29 11.21 -18.24
C GLN A 89 0.37 12.73 -18.39
N MET A 90 1.17 13.24 -19.34
CA MET A 90 1.25 14.68 -19.60
C MET A 90 -0.09 15.27 -20.05
N GLU A 91 -0.89 14.52 -20.83
CA GLU A 91 -2.23 14.98 -21.20
C GLU A 91 -3.18 15.02 -20.00
N ARG A 92 -3.10 14.07 -19.08
CA ARG A 92 -3.86 14.11 -17.81
C ARG A 92 -3.41 15.26 -16.91
N VAL A 93 -2.11 15.60 -16.90
CA VAL A 93 -1.60 16.80 -16.22
C VAL A 93 -2.26 18.06 -16.81
N ARG A 94 -2.31 18.19 -18.14
CA ARG A 94 -3.02 19.31 -18.79
C ARG A 94 -4.51 19.32 -18.46
N GLU A 95 -5.14 18.15 -18.42
CA GLU A 95 -6.55 18.01 -18.05
C GLU A 95 -6.82 18.53 -16.63
N VAL A 96 -5.99 18.17 -15.64
CA VAL A 96 -6.05 18.71 -14.28
C VAL A 96 -5.99 20.24 -14.28
N VAL A 97 -5.01 20.82 -14.98
CA VAL A 97 -4.83 22.28 -15.07
C VAL A 97 -6.06 22.94 -15.70
N ARG A 98 -6.63 22.34 -16.75
CA ARG A 98 -7.85 22.84 -17.43
C ARG A 98 -9.09 22.77 -16.55
N VAL A 99 -9.33 21.66 -15.83
CA VAL A 99 -10.53 21.54 -14.96
C VAL A 99 -10.46 22.48 -13.76
N MET A 100 -9.25 22.80 -13.29
CA MET A 100 -9.00 23.84 -12.29
C MET A 100 -9.09 25.26 -12.88
N ASN A 101 -9.45 25.40 -14.17
CA ASN A 101 -9.54 26.66 -14.91
C ASN A 101 -8.28 27.53 -14.81
N ILE A 102 -7.10 26.91 -14.74
CA ILE A 102 -5.83 27.62 -14.70
C ILE A 102 -5.34 27.82 -16.14
N PRO A 103 -4.94 29.04 -16.55
CA PRO A 103 -4.46 29.30 -17.90
C PRO A 103 -3.15 28.57 -18.17
N ILE A 104 -3.11 27.92 -19.33
CA ILE A 104 -1.93 27.25 -19.88
C ILE A 104 -1.29 28.17 -20.93
N PHE A 105 -0.01 28.48 -20.75
CA PHE A 105 0.81 29.18 -21.73
C PHE A 105 1.76 28.17 -22.40
N GLU A 106 1.67 28.08 -23.72
CA GLU A 106 2.48 27.19 -24.56
C GLU A 106 2.68 27.90 -25.91
N VAL A 107 3.91 28.30 -26.24
CA VAL A 107 4.23 29.07 -27.45
C VAL A 107 5.35 28.37 -28.22
N PRO A 108 5.12 27.97 -29.49
CA PRO A 108 6.18 27.43 -30.34
C PRO A 108 7.37 28.38 -30.48
N GLY A 109 8.58 27.81 -30.47
CA GLY A 109 9.82 28.58 -30.61
C GLY A 109 10.48 29.00 -29.28
N TYR A 110 9.76 28.87 -28.15
CA TYR A 110 10.23 29.24 -26.82
C TYR A 110 10.04 28.10 -25.82
N GLU A 111 10.87 28.06 -24.77
CA GLU A 111 10.75 27.07 -23.68
C GLU A 111 9.81 27.57 -22.57
N ALA A 112 9.31 26.66 -21.73
CA ALA A 112 8.45 27.00 -20.60
C ALA A 112 9.07 28.04 -19.67
N ASP A 113 10.39 28.02 -19.51
CA ASP A 113 11.16 28.98 -18.71
C ASP A 113 11.17 30.40 -19.30
N ASP A 114 11.17 30.53 -20.63
CA ASP A 114 11.06 31.82 -21.33
C ASP A 114 9.67 32.44 -21.12
N LEU A 115 8.63 31.61 -21.10
CA LEU A 115 7.27 32.05 -20.78
C LEU A 115 7.18 32.52 -19.33
N ILE A 116 7.80 31.78 -18.39
CA ILE A 116 7.89 32.18 -16.98
C ILE A 116 8.61 33.52 -16.84
N GLY A 117 9.76 33.69 -17.49
CA GLY A 117 10.53 34.94 -17.46
C GLY A 117 9.71 36.13 -17.95
N SER A 118 9.02 35.96 -19.07
CA SER A 118 8.19 37.02 -19.66
C SER A 118 6.97 37.38 -18.81
N LEU A 119 6.30 36.38 -18.23
CA LEU A 119 5.16 36.61 -17.32
C LEU A 119 5.60 37.24 -15.99
N ALA A 120 6.75 36.84 -15.43
CA ALA A 120 7.30 37.41 -14.20
C ALA A 120 7.71 38.88 -14.38
N GLN A 121 8.30 39.22 -15.53
CA GLN A 121 8.60 40.62 -15.87
C GLN A 121 7.32 41.44 -15.97
N GLN A 122 6.34 40.94 -16.74
CA GLN A 122 5.02 41.56 -16.88
C GLN A 122 4.25 41.72 -15.55
N ALA A 123 4.49 40.84 -14.58
CA ALA A 123 3.93 40.93 -13.25
C ALA A 123 4.64 42.00 -12.40
N THR A 124 5.98 42.07 -12.52
CA THR A 124 6.80 43.11 -11.88
C THR A 124 6.41 44.51 -12.37
N ASP A 125 6.20 44.68 -13.68
CA ASP A 125 5.75 45.95 -14.28
C ASP A 125 4.34 46.38 -13.80
N ARG A 126 3.58 45.46 -13.18
CA ARG A 126 2.24 45.67 -12.62
C ARG A 126 2.23 45.64 -11.09
N ASP A 127 3.38 45.78 -10.43
CA ASP A 127 3.55 45.78 -8.97
C ASP A 127 3.02 44.50 -8.28
N LEU A 128 3.19 43.34 -8.92
CA LEU A 128 2.82 42.02 -8.37
C LEU A 128 4.05 41.26 -7.86
N ASP A 129 3.91 40.65 -6.68
CA ASP A 129 4.89 39.69 -6.18
C ASP A 129 4.72 38.35 -6.93
N THR A 130 5.79 37.85 -7.53
CA THR A 130 5.78 36.60 -8.29
C THR A 130 6.51 35.49 -7.55
N VAL A 131 5.89 34.32 -7.49
CA VAL A 131 6.51 33.08 -7.01
C VAL A 131 6.54 32.06 -8.16
N VAL A 132 7.74 31.72 -8.60
CA VAL A 132 7.95 30.69 -9.63
C VAL A 132 8.11 29.33 -8.95
N VAL A 133 7.27 28.37 -9.30
CA VAL A 133 7.34 26.99 -8.79
C VAL A 133 7.85 26.09 -9.91
N THR A 134 9.12 25.68 -9.83
CA THR A 134 9.76 24.86 -10.86
C THR A 134 10.73 23.83 -10.27
N GLY A 135 11.00 22.78 -11.05
CA GLY A 135 12.11 21.87 -10.79
C GLY A 135 13.45 22.35 -11.36
N ASP A 136 13.44 23.36 -12.23
CA ASP A 136 14.65 23.86 -12.88
C ASP A 136 15.36 24.90 -12.00
N ASN A 137 16.70 24.94 -12.06
CA ASN A 137 17.48 25.99 -11.40
C ASN A 137 17.76 27.17 -12.34
N ASP A 138 17.38 27.08 -13.61
CA ASP A 138 17.68 28.10 -14.61
C ASP A 138 16.88 29.36 -14.38
N THR A 139 15.66 29.22 -13.85
CA THR A 139 14.81 30.33 -13.41
C THR A 139 15.38 31.11 -12.23
N LEU A 140 16.43 30.63 -11.55
CA LEU A 140 17.07 31.38 -10.47
C LEU A 140 17.68 32.70 -10.97
N GLN A 141 17.95 32.83 -12.28
CA GLN A 141 18.39 34.09 -12.88
C GLN A 141 17.31 35.19 -12.85
N LEU A 142 16.04 34.82 -12.69
CA LEU A 142 14.89 35.73 -12.63
C LEU A 142 14.65 36.30 -11.22
N VAL A 143 15.36 35.80 -10.20
CA VAL A 143 15.15 36.20 -8.81
C VAL A 143 15.48 37.69 -8.64
N SER A 144 14.56 38.42 -8.03
CA SER A 144 14.61 39.86 -7.82
C SER A 144 13.85 40.22 -6.53
N PRO A 145 13.77 41.50 -6.11
CA PRO A 145 12.96 41.89 -4.96
C PRO A 145 11.48 41.49 -5.05
N THR A 146 10.93 41.37 -6.27
CA THR A 146 9.53 41.01 -6.53
C THR A 146 9.36 39.56 -7.03
N VAL A 147 10.45 38.85 -7.35
CA VAL A 147 10.42 37.49 -7.91
C VAL A 147 11.19 36.52 -7.02
N ARG A 148 10.51 35.48 -6.53
CA ARG A 148 11.13 34.38 -5.76
C ARG A 148 10.91 33.05 -6.47
N VAL A 149 11.83 32.11 -6.31
CA VAL A 149 11.72 30.76 -6.88
C VAL A 149 11.55 29.72 -5.77
N VAL A 150 10.56 28.85 -5.89
CA VAL A 150 10.33 27.70 -5.01
C VAL A 150 10.62 26.42 -5.78
N THR A 151 11.56 25.64 -5.26
CA THR A 151 11.86 24.31 -5.79
C THR A 151 11.30 23.24 -4.86
N PRO A 152 10.40 22.35 -5.32
CA PRO A 152 9.90 21.25 -4.48
C PRO A 152 11.03 20.26 -4.18
N GLY A 153 10.96 19.55 -3.04
CA GLY A 153 12.00 18.60 -2.62
C GLY A 153 12.40 17.61 -3.73
N GLY A 154 13.70 17.36 -3.88
CA GLY A 154 14.25 16.52 -4.96
C GLY A 154 14.14 15.01 -4.70
N HIS A 155 14.72 14.21 -5.60
CA HIS A 155 14.69 12.73 -5.62
C HIS A 155 15.29 12.01 -4.36
N ARG A 156 15.90 12.80 -3.45
CA ARG A 156 16.59 12.39 -2.21
C ARG A 156 15.98 13.01 -0.93
N GLN A 157 14.97 13.86 -1.05
CA GLN A 157 14.29 14.53 0.06
C GLN A 157 12.81 14.17 0.07
N ARG A 158 12.12 14.34 1.19
CA ARG A 158 10.67 14.18 1.21
C ARG A 158 10.06 15.28 0.34
N PHE A 159 8.96 14.98 -0.34
CA PHE A 159 8.19 15.99 -1.08
C PHE A 159 7.84 17.21 -0.22
N SER A 160 7.84 17.08 1.12
CA SER A 160 7.64 18.13 2.13
C SER A 160 8.73 19.22 2.17
N ASP A 161 9.93 18.97 1.67
CA ASP A 161 11.11 19.82 1.91
C ASP A 161 11.30 20.83 0.74
N ALA A 162 10.33 21.72 0.54
CA ALA A 162 10.42 22.76 -0.48
C ALA A 162 11.49 23.81 -0.10
N LYS A 163 12.29 24.25 -1.08
CA LYS A 163 13.33 25.26 -0.88
C LYS A 163 12.98 26.54 -1.62
N LEU A 164 12.87 27.64 -0.86
CA LEU A 164 12.70 28.99 -1.36
C LEU A 164 14.06 29.61 -1.70
N TYR A 165 14.12 30.31 -2.83
CA TYR A 165 15.26 31.07 -3.31
C TYR A 165 14.84 32.54 -3.52
N ASP A 166 15.30 33.39 -2.60
CA ASP A 166 15.38 34.84 -2.76
C ASP A 166 16.81 35.26 -3.16
N GLU A 167 17.05 36.56 -3.38
CA GLU A 167 18.37 37.07 -3.81
C GLU A 167 19.50 36.59 -2.89
N LYS A 168 19.23 36.58 -1.58
CA LYS A 168 20.19 36.13 -0.56
C LYS A 168 20.49 34.64 -0.69
N ALA A 169 19.47 33.80 -0.81
CA ALA A 169 19.63 32.35 -0.93
C ALA A 169 20.31 31.95 -2.25
N VAL A 170 20.08 32.69 -3.34
CA VAL A 170 20.82 32.51 -4.60
C VAL A 170 22.29 32.88 -4.41
N LYS A 171 22.57 34.04 -3.80
CA LYS A 171 23.93 34.51 -3.52
C LYS A 171 24.69 33.56 -2.59
N GLU A 172 24.03 32.97 -1.60
CA GLU A 172 24.64 31.95 -0.73
C GLU A 172 24.99 30.66 -1.50
N LYS A 173 24.15 30.23 -2.46
CA LYS A 173 24.36 29.02 -3.25
C LYS A 173 25.47 29.19 -4.30
N TYR A 174 25.44 30.29 -5.05
CA TYR A 174 26.32 30.51 -6.21
C TYR A 174 27.46 31.51 -5.94
N GLY A 175 27.39 32.29 -4.86
CA GLY A 175 28.36 33.36 -4.59
C GLY A 175 28.27 34.53 -5.58
N ILE A 176 27.21 34.57 -6.38
CA ILE A 176 26.98 35.49 -7.50
C ILE A 176 25.53 35.99 -7.39
N ASP A 177 25.27 37.24 -7.79
CA ASP A 177 23.93 37.80 -7.82
C ASP A 177 23.08 37.17 -8.95
N PRO A 178 21.74 37.01 -8.77
CA PRO A 178 20.86 36.33 -9.73
C PRO A 178 21.03 36.76 -11.19
N SER A 179 21.16 38.07 -11.44
CA SER A 179 21.29 38.66 -12.77
C SER A 179 22.55 38.24 -13.53
N LEU A 180 23.55 37.69 -12.84
CA LEU A 180 24.82 37.24 -13.42
C LEU A 180 24.91 35.71 -13.52
N LEU A 181 23.82 34.97 -13.27
CA LEU A 181 23.82 33.52 -13.39
C LEU A 181 23.93 33.04 -14.85
N ALA A 182 23.35 33.78 -15.80
CA ALA A 182 23.53 33.49 -17.22
C ALA A 182 24.99 33.69 -17.67
N ASP A 183 25.65 34.75 -17.18
CA ASP A 183 27.09 34.97 -17.36
C ASP A 183 27.93 33.84 -16.77
N TYR A 184 27.57 33.36 -15.57
CA TYR A 184 28.23 32.23 -14.93
C TYR A 184 28.11 30.96 -15.78
N LYS A 185 26.92 30.65 -16.27
CA LYS A 185 26.69 29.51 -17.18
C LYS A 185 27.42 29.68 -18.51
N GLY A 186 27.50 30.91 -19.04
CA GLY A 186 28.23 31.18 -20.28
C GLY A 186 29.74 30.91 -20.16
N LEU A 187 30.32 31.03 -18.97
CA LEU A 187 31.72 30.69 -18.71
C LEU A 187 31.94 29.20 -18.39
N VAL A 188 31.08 28.58 -17.59
CA VAL A 188 31.27 27.20 -17.11
C VAL A 188 30.69 26.15 -18.06
N GLY A 189 29.67 26.51 -18.82
CA GLY A 189 28.83 25.60 -19.60
C GLY A 189 27.78 24.89 -18.73
N ASP A 190 26.88 24.18 -19.40
CA ASP A 190 25.84 23.36 -18.79
C ASP A 190 25.79 22.00 -19.46
N LYS A 191 26.19 20.96 -18.73
CA LYS A 191 26.21 19.60 -19.26
C LYS A 191 24.81 19.02 -19.49
N SER A 192 23.80 19.46 -18.75
CA SER A 192 22.42 18.96 -18.90
C SER A 192 21.83 19.36 -20.26
N ASP A 193 22.14 20.59 -20.67
CA ASP A 193 21.61 21.21 -21.89
C ASP A 193 22.62 21.18 -23.06
N ASN A 194 23.79 20.60 -22.82
CA ASN A 194 24.92 20.58 -23.75
C ASN A 194 25.47 21.97 -24.10
N ILE A 195 25.38 22.94 -23.18
CA ILE A 195 25.96 24.28 -23.36
C ILE A 195 27.48 24.18 -23.10
N PRO A 196 28.34 24.57 -24.06
CA PRO A 196 29.76 24.24 -24.01
C PRO A 196 30.58 25.07 -23.01
N GLY A 197 30.21 26.34 -22.78
CA GLY A 197 30.99 27.25 -21.93
C GLY A 197 32.37 27.58 -22.51
N VAL A 198 33.30 28.07 -21.67
CA VAL A 198 34.70 28.36 -22.05
C VAL A 198 35.61 27.22 -21.64
N ALA A 199 36.31 26.63 -22.61
CA ALA A 199 37.21 25.52 -22.34
C ALA A 199 38.38 25.97 -21.44
N GLY A 200 38.52 25.30 -20.29
CA GLY A 200 39.57 25.60 -19.30
C GLY A 200 39.14 26.54 -18.18
N VAL A 201 37.92 27.08 -18.21
CA VAL A 201 37.30 27.85 -17.12
C VAL A 201 36.33 26.93 -16.34
N GLY A 202 36.60 26.71 -15.06
CA GLY A 202 35.72 25.94 -14.18
C GLY A 202 34.97 26.82 -13.17
N ASP A 203 34.04 26.23 -12.41
CA ASP A 203 33.18 26.89 -11.40
C ASP A 203 33.92 27.95 -10.56
N LYS A 204 35.04 27.59 -9.93
CA LYS A 204 35.82 28.50 -9.08
C LYS A 204 36.36 29.72 -9.84
N THR A 205 36.88 29.51 -11.04
CA THR A 205 37.46 30.58 -11.86
C THR A 205 36.36 31.50 -12.37
N ALA A 206 35.24 30.96 -12.84
CA ALA A 206 34.10 31.73 -13.31
C ALA A 206 33.53 32.63 -12.20
N ARG A 207 33.35 32.10 -10.99
CA ARG A 207 32.88 32.90 -9.82
C ARG A 207 33.82 34.05 -9.50
N GLN A 208 35.13 33.83 -9.50
CA GLN A 208 36.12 34.87 -9.21
C GLN A 208 36.12 35.99 -10.28
N LEU A 209 35.99 35.61 -11.56
CA LEU A 209 35.93 36.57 -12.66
C LEU A 209 34.66 37.42 -12.59
N ILE A 210 33.51 36.79 -12.38
CA ILE A 210 32.21 37.48 -12.28
C ILE A 210 32.15 38.38 -11.05
N GLN A 211 32.67 37.94 -9.90
CA GLN A 211 32.71 38.78 -8.70
C GLN A 211 33.59 40.03 -8.86
N ARG A 212 34.63 39.96 -9.70
CA ARG A 212 35.57 41.06 -9.90
C ARG A 212 35.13 42.02 -11.01
N TYR A 213 34.63 41.49 -12.12
CA TYR A 213 34.37 42.27 -13.33
C TYR A 213 32.87 42.38 -13.68
N GLY A 214 31.99 41.60 -13.04
CA GLY A 214 30.56 41.59 -13.35
C GLY A 214 30.22 40.63 -14.48
N SER A 215 29.98 41.14 -15.68
CA SER A 215 29.48 40.34 -16.82
C SER A 215 30.59 39.74 -17.68
N ILE A 216 30.24 38.79 -18.56
CA ILE A 216 31.17 38.24 -19.56
C ILE A 216 31.75 39.36 -20.42
N GLU A 217 30.94 40.32 -20.85
CA GLU A 217 31.38 41.44 -21.67
C GLU A 217 32.46 42.27 -20.97
N GLU A 218 32.28 42.55 -19.68
CA GLU A 218 33.26 43.29 -18.87
C GLU A 218 34.54 42.49 -18.62
N ILE A 219 34.44 41.17 -18.43
CA ILE A 219 35.60 40.27 -18.33
C ILE A 219 36.43 40.33 -19.62
N TYR A 220 35.76 40.32 -20.78
CA TYR A 220 36.42 40.39 -22.09
C TYR A 220 36.99 41.79 -22.39
N ALA A 221 36.33 42.86 -21.92
CA ALA A 221 36.83 44.23 -22.02
C ALA A 221 38.10 44.47 -21.18
N HIS A 222 38.29 43.71 -20.10
CA HIS A 222 39.44 43.85 -19.16
C HIS A 222 40.37 42.62 -19.15
N LEU A 223 40.45 41.86 -20.26
CA LEU A 223 41.27 40.64 -20.34
C LEU A 223 42.73 40.83 -19.88
N ASP A 224 43.33 41.97 -20.22
CA ASP A 224 44.72 42.30 -19.90
C ASP A 224 44.97 42.55 -18.41
N GLU A 225 43.92 42.80 -17.63
CA GLU A 225 43.96 43.06 -16.19
C GLU A 225 43.78 41.79 -15.34
N ILE A 226 43.51 40.64 -15.97
CA ILE A 226 43.29 39.37 -15.25
C ILE A 226 44.63 38.81 -14.79
N ASP A 227 44.89 38.85 -13.47
CA ASP A 227 46.17 38.43 -12.86
C ASP A 227 46.55 36.96 -13.13
N SER A 228 45.57 36.09 -13.32
CA SER A 228 45.79 34.67 -13.60
C SER A 228 46.12 34.43 -15.08
N SER A 229 47.41 34.21 -15.37
CA SER A 229 47.87 33.85 -16.73
C SER A 229 47.13 32.64 -17.32
N ARG A 230 46.75 31.67 -16.48
CA ARG A 230 45.96 30.50 -16.90
C ARG A 230 44.53 30.86 -17.29
N ALA A 231 43.86 31.72 -16.52
CA ALA A 231 42.50 32.16 -16.83
C ALA A 231 42.47 33.06 -18.07
N ARG A 232 43.45 33.97 -18.19
CA ARG A 232 43.62 34.83 -19.37
C ARG A 232 43.81 34.00 -20.64
N LYS A 233 44.71 33.01 -20.62
CA LYS A 233 44.94 32.11 -21.75
C LYS A 233 43.73 31.24 -22.10
N ALA A 234 42.90 30.90 -21.11
CA ALA A 234 41.66 30.15 -21.36
C ALA A 234 40.57 31.04 -22.00
N LEU A 235 40.48 32.31 -21.62
CA LEU A 235 39.49 33.23 -22.19
C LEU A 235 39.89 33.74 -23.58
N ASP A 236 41.19 33.91 -23.83
CA ASP A 236 41.75 34.40 -25.09
C ASP A 236 41.28 33.56 -26.29
N GLY A 237 40.70 34.23 -27.29
CA GLY A 237 40.15 33.60 -28.49
C GLY A 237 38.83 32.82 -28.32
N GLN A 238 38.22 32.79 -27.13
CA GLN A 238 36.95 32.07 -26.86
C GLN A 238 35.74 32.99 -26.60
N GLN A 239 35.84 34.28 -26.90
CA GLN A 239 34.78 35.27 -26.63
C GLN A 239 33.44 34.93 -27.28
N GLU A 240 33.45 34.57 -28.57
CA GLU A 240 32.22 34.25 -29.30
C GLU A 240 31.50 33.04 -28.69
N GLN A 241 32.25 32.02 -28.27
CA GLN A 241 31.70 30.83 -27.62
C GLN A 241 31.12 31.14 -26.22
N ALA A 242 31.78 32.02 -25.45
CA ALA A 242 31.28 32.47 -24.15
C ALA A 242 29.96 33.25 -24.29
N LEU A 243 29.89 34.15 -25.28
CA LEU A 243 28.70 34.95 -25.57
C LEU A 243 27.55 34.08 -26.11
N LEU A 244 27.84 33.11 -26.98
CA LEU A 244 26.86 32.13 -27.45
C LEU A 244 26.33 31.30 -26.26
N SER A 245 27.23 30.77 -25.42
CA SER A 245 26.85 29.97 -24.26
C SER A 245 26.00 30.77 -23.27
N LYS A 246 26.33 32.05 -23.04
CA LYS A 246 25.50 32.96 -22.24
C LYS A 246 24.12 33.13 -22.88
N ARG A 247 24.05 33.43 -24.18
CA ARG A 247 22.80 33.62 -24.90
C ARG A 247 21.88 32.39 -24.87
N LEU A 248 22.45 31.19 -25.01
CA LEU A 248 21.71 29.93 -24.88
C LEU A 248 21.20 29.71 -23.44
N ALA A 249 21.94 30.15 -22.42
CA ALA A 249 21.57 30.02 -21.01
C ALA A 249 20.62 31.12 -20.49
N THR A 250 20.55 32.27 -21.18
CA THR A 250 19.69 33.39 -20.79
C THR A 250 18.23 33.06 -21.04
N ILE A 251 17.38 33.26 -20.03
CA ILE A 251 15.92 33.18 -20.17
C ILE A 251 15.40 34.44 -20.88
N VAL A 252 14.59 34.26 -21.90
CA VAL A 252 13.95 35.35 -22.65
C VAL A 252 12.79 35.91 -21.84
N THR A 253 12.75 37.24 -21.64
CA THR A 253 11.74 37.91 -20.80
C THR A 253 10.77 38.79 -21.60
N ASP A 254 10.81 38.73 -22.93
CA ASP A 254 9.99 39.52 -23.86
C ASP A 254 9.28 38.67 -24.92
N VAL A 255 8.95 37.41 -24.59
CA VAL A 255 8.14 36.53 -25.45
C VAL A 255 6.78 37.20 -25.75
N PRO A 256 6.24 37.13 -26.99
CA PRO A 256 4.99 37.78 -27.37
C PRO A 256 3.74 37.10 -26.77
N ILE A 257 3.58 37.19 -25.45
CA ILE A 257 2.45 36.71 -24.64
C ILE A 257 1.92 37.82 -23.76
N GLU A 258 0.65 37.73 -23.35
CA GLU A 258 0.01 38.72 -22.47
C GLU A 258 -0.49 38.06 -21.17
N LEU A 259 -0.04 38.59 -20.03
CA LEU A 259 -0.56 38.21 -18.72
C LEU A 259 -1.95 38.84 -18.48
N ASN A 260 -3.00 38.04 -18.64
CA ASN A 260 -4.37 38.43 -18.33
C ASN A 260 -4.76 38.00 -16.91
N LEU A 261 -4.74 38.94 -15.96
CA LEU A 261 -4.98 38.67 -14.55
C LEU A 261 -6.40 38.14 -14.25
N GLU A 262 -7.42 38.57 -14.99
CA GLU A 262 -8.80 38.08 -14.81
C GLU A 262 -8.90 36.58 -15.10
N LYS A 263 -8.21 36.11 -16.14
CA LYS A 263 -8.15 34.67 -16.47
C LYS A 263 -7.25 33.87 -15.53
N CYS A 264 -6.37 34.53 -14.79
CA CYS A 264 -5.45 33.86 -13.87
C CYS A 264 -6.00 33.74 -12.45
N ARG A 265 -7.23 34.18 -12.13
CA ARG A 265 -7.76 34.14 -10.76
C ARG A 265 -7.80 32.71 -10.20
N THR A 266 -7.17 32.51 -9.05
CA THR A 266 -6.99 31.18 -8.41
C THR A 266 -8.30 30.47 -8.03
N SER A 267 -9.35 31.22 -7.69
CA SER A 267 -10.61 30.70 -7.16
C SER A 267 -11.69 30.46 -8.21
N ASP A 268 -11.45 30.76 -9.49
CA ASP A 268 -12.47 30.69 -10.54
C ASP A 268 -12.56 29.31 -11.20
N TYR A 269 -12.93 28.25 -10.48
CA TYR A 269 -13.01 26.89 -11.07
C TYR A 269 -14.29 26.13 -10.70
N ASP A 270 -14.65 25.14 -11.52
CA ASP A 270 -15.84 24.31 -11.34
C ASP A 270 -15.49 23.08 -10.49
N ARG A 271 -15.87 23.11 -9.21
CA ARG A 271 -15.50 22.05 -8.25
C ARG A 271 -16.04 20.68 -8.67
N ASP A 272 -17.24 20.61 -9.24
CA ASP A 272 -17.85 19.34 -9.66
C ASP A 272 -17.04 18.68 -10.78
N LYS A 273 -16.52 19.46 -11.73
CA LYS A 273 -15.62 18.94 -12.78
C LYS A 273 -14.30 18.44 -12.21
N VAL A 274 -13.71 19.15 -11.25
CA VAL A 274 -12.49 18.69 -10.57
C VAL A 274 -12.77 17.40 -9.79
N MET A 275 -13.89 17.33 -9.08
CA MET A 275 -14.32 16.15 -8.32
C MET A 275 -14.64 14.95 -9.22
N ALA A 276 -15.20 15.17 -10.41
CA ALA A 276 -15.41 14.12 -11.40
C ALA A 276 -14.08 13.54 -11.89
N LEU A 277 -13.13 14.40 -12.27
CA LEU A 277 -11.80 13.95 -12.70
C LEU A 277 -11.03 13.27 -11.56
N PHE A 278 -11.09 13.80 -10.33
CA PHE A 278 -10.42 13.18 -9.18
C PHE A 278 -11.03 11.83 -8.84
N ARG A 279 -12.35 11.64 -9.01
CA ARG A 279 -13.00 10.31 -8.90
C ARG A 279 -12.51 9.34 -9.97
N GLU A 280 -12.43 9.79 -11.22
CA GLU A 280 -11.90 8.98 -12.32
C GLU A 280 -10.45 8.54 -12.08
N LEU A 281 -9.62 9.45 -11.55
CA LEU A 281 -8.21 9.21 -11.24
C LEU A 281 -7.99 8.58 -9.85
N GLU A 282 -9.05 8.37 -9.06
CA GLU A 282 -9.03 7.84 -7.68
C GLU A 282 -8.22 8.70 -6.68
N PHE A 283 -8.18 10.02 -6.87
CA PHE A 283 -7.40 10.99 -6.09
C PHE A 283 -8.12 11.52 -4.84
N ARG A 284 -8.76 10.64 -4.07
CA ARG A 284 -9.55 11.03 -2.89
C ARG A 284 -8.76 11.84 -1.86
N SER A 285 -7.50 11.47 -1.62
CA SER A 285 -6.61 12.14 -0.67
C SER A 285 -6.29 13.60 -1.05
N LEU A 286 -6.47 13.99 -2.31
CA LEU A 286 -6.20 15.34 -2.81
C LEU A 286 -7.44 16.25 -2.75
N VAL A 287 -8.63 15.69 -2.60
CA VAL A 287 -9.90 16.46 -2.53
C VAL A 287 -9.88 17.46 -1.38
N GLN A 288 -9.44 17.03 -0.19
CA GLN A 288 -9.35 17.90 0.99
C GLN A 288 -8.33 19.04 0.85
N ARG A 289 -7.51 19.01 -0.22
CA ARG A 289 -6.50 20.04 -0.48
C ARG A 289 -6.94 21.07 -1.52
N LEU A 290 -8.12 20.91 -2.10
CA LEU A 290 -8.67 21.85 -3.07
C LEU A 290 -8.95 23.20 -2.38
N PRO A 291 -8.57 24.34 -2.99
CA PRO A 291 -8.91 25.67 -2.49
C PRO A 291 -10.42 25.91 -2.58
N GLU A 292 -10.96 26.88 -1.85
CA GLU A 292 -12.37 27.29 -2.01
C GLU A 292 -12.60 27.85 -3.42
N SER A 293 -13.77 27.55 -4.02
CA SER A 293 -14.15 28.04 -5.34
C SER A 293 -15.16 29.19 -5.24
N ASP A 294 -14.93 30.26 -6.02
CA ASP A 294 -15.86 31.38 -6.18
C ASP A 294 -17.13 30.95 -6.93
N ARG A 295 -17.03 29.97 -7.85
CA ARG A 295 -18.18 29.47 -8.63
C ARG A 295 -19.12 28.63 -7.79
N GLU A 296 -18.60 27.96 -6.77
CA GLU A 296 -19.37 27.15 -5.83
C GLU A 296 -20.29 28.03 -4.96
N GLN A 297 -19.82 29.21 -4.54
CA GLN A 297 -20.64 30.19 -3.80
C GLN A 297 -21.80 30.75 -4.64
N VAL A 298 -21.59 30.91 -5.96
CA VAL A 298 -22.63 31.42 -6.88
C VAL A 298 -23.61 30.32 -7.32
N GLN A 299 -23.14 29.07 -7.48
CA GLN A 299 -23.99 27.91 -7.77
C GLN A 299 -24.87 27.51 -6.59
N GLN A 300 -24.39 27.62 -5.34
CA GLN A 300 -25.23 27.44 -4.14
C GLN A 300 -26.42 28.40 -4.09
N MET A 301 -26.32 29.59 -4.71
CA MET A 301 -27.42 30.54 -4.82
C MET A 301 -28.39 30.27 -5.99
N THR A 302 -28.05 29.40 -6.95
CA THR A 302 -28.77 29.29 -8.23
C THR A 302 -29.23 27.89 -8.66
N PHE A 303 -28.83 26.80 -7.99
CA PHE A 303 -29.02 25.43 -8.50
C PHE A 303 -29.78 24.47 -7.55
N PHE A 304 -31.12 24.55 -7.53
CA PHE A 304 -32.01 23.52 -6.96
C PHE A 304 -32.33 22.37 -7.96
N ALA A 305 -31.39 21.96 -8.83
CA ALA A 305 -31.72 21.09 -9.98
C ALA A 305 -31.02 19.73 -10.07
N GLN A 306 -29.99 19.44 -9.26
CA GLN A 306 -29.49 18.08 -9.00
C GLN A 306 -28.53 18.15 -7.80
N ALA A 307 -29.04 17.89 -6.60
CA ALA A 307 -28.24 17.95 -5.38
C ALA A 307 -27.30 16.74 -5.31
N PRO A 308 -26.07 16.91 -4.78
CA PRO A 308 -25.33 15.80 -4.16
C PRO A 308 -26.26 15.03 -3.21
N LEU A 309 -26.03 13.73 -3.01
CA LEU A 309 -26.70 13.00 -1.93
C LEU A 309 -26.38 13.71 -0.61
N GLU A 310 -27.33 14.47 -0.07
CA GLU A 310 -27.16 15.15 1.21
C GLU A 310 -27.22 14.15 2.37
N ALA A 311 -26.54 14.48 3.47
CA ALA A 311 -26.61 13.72 4.69
C ALA A 311 -28.06 13.64 5.17
N GLY A 312 -28.50 12.43 5.52
CA GLY A 312 -29.86 12.18 6.00
C GLY A 312 -30.21 12.92 7.29
N GLU A 313 -31.50 12.90 7.63
CA GLU A 313 -31.96 13.24 8.98
C GLU A 313 -31.34 12.26 9.99
N HIS A 314 -30.78 12.81 11.06
CA HIS A 314 -30.20 12.03 12.16
C HIS A 314 -30.89 12.38 13.48
N THR A 315 -31.13 11.37 14.30
CA THR A 315 -31.75 11.53 15.63
C THR A 315 -30.87 10.94 16.71
N ALA A 316 -30.47 11.74 17.70
CA ALA A 316 -29.87 11.25 18.93
C ALA A 316 -30.96 10.72 19.88
N VAL A 317 -30.83 9.46 20.30
CA VAL A 317 -31.79 8.74 21.15
C VAL A 317 -31.31 8.76 22.59
N VAL A 318 -31.78 9.76 23.34
CA VAL A 318 -31.31 10.07 24.70
C VAL A 318 -32.39 9.87 25.78
N GLU A 319 -33.64 9.64 25.37
CA GLU A 319 -34.79 9.37 26.24
C GLU A 319 -35.40 7.98 25.98
N GLU A 320 -36.04 7.39 27.00
CA GLU A 320 -36.63 6.04 26.90
C GLU A 320 -37.78 5.94 25.89
N GLU A 321 -38.55 7.02 25.70
CA GLU A 321 -39.62 7.09 24.71
C GLU A 321 -39.05 7.02 23.29
N GLN A 322 -37.97 7.75 23.04
CA GLN A 322 -37.23 7.71 21.76
C GLN A 322 -36.66 6.32 21.51
N LEU A 323 -36.07 5.68 22.53
CA LEU A 323 -35.57 4.30 22.41
C LEU A 323 -36.69 3.32 22.09
N THR A 324 -37.86 3.48 22.71
CA THR A 324 -39.03 2.65 22.44
C THR A 324 -39.53 2.84 21.00
N SER A 325 -39.54 4.07 20.50
CA SER A 325 -39.87 4.38 19.11
C SER A 325 -38.89 3.71 18.14
N LEU A 326 -37.57 3.84 18.39
CA LEU A 326 -36.53 3.21 17.59
C LEU A 326 -36.70 1.69 17.54
N LEU A 327 -36.93 1.03 18.68
CA LEU A 327 -37.12 -0.43 18.72
C LEU A 327 -38.31 -0.90 17.88
N ASN A 328 -39.42 -0.15 17.93
CA ASN A 328 -40.59 -0.44 17.09
C ASN A 328 -40.26 -0.30 15.60
N GLU A 329 -39.45 0.70 15.24
CA GLU A 329 -39.00 0.90 13.87
C GLU A 329 -38.08 -0.23 13.41
N LEU A 330 -37.01 -0.53 14.17
CA LEU A 330 -36.07 -1.61 13.87
C LEU A 330 -36.79 -2.97 13.73
N SER A 331 -37.77 -3.26 14.58
CA SER A 331 -38.53 -4.52 14.54
C SER A 331 -39.42 -4.69 13.29
N ARG A 332 -39.78 -3.58 12.63
CA ARG A 332 -40.62 -3.58 11.41
C ARG A 332 -39.79 -3.52 10.14
N SER A 333 -38.53 -3.11 10.24
CA SER A 333 -37.60 -3.01 9.12
C SER A 333 -37.22 -4.40 8.62
N LYS A 334 -37.17 -4.56 7.30
CA LYS A 334 -36.67 -5.79 6.68
C LYS A 334 -35.16 -5.93 6.82
N ARG A 335 -34.46 -4.81 6.67
CA ARG A 335 -33.02 -4.67 6.80
C ARG A 335 -32.71 -3.41 7.59
N ILE A 336 -31.70 -3.49 8.44
CA ILE A 336 -31.13 -2.36 9.16
C ILE A 336 -29.63 -2.29 8.89
N ALA A 337 -29.05 -1.10 8.77
CA ALA A 337 -27.61 -0.95 8.95
C ALA A 337 -27.31 -0.76 10.43
N LEU A 338 -26.23 -1.37 10.91
CA LEU A 338 -25.74 -1.31 12.27
C LEU A 338 -24.26 -0.92 12.23
N ASP A 339 -23.86 -0.04 13.13
CA ASP A 339 -22.47 0.32 13.39
C ASP A 339 -22.31 0.69 14.87
N VAL A 340 -21.11 0.51 15.42
CA VAL A 340 -20.81 0.83 16.83
C VAL A 340 -19.65 1.79 16.99
N GLU A 341 -19.82 2.66 17.95
CA GLU A 341 -18.88 3.71 18.29
C GLU A 341 -18.16 3.38 19.58
N THR A 342 -16.83 3.54 19.60
CA THR A 342 -15.99 2.90 20.64
C THR A 342 -14.75 3.72 21.05
N THR A 343 -14.07 3.30 22.12
CA THR A 343 -12.86 3.96 22.66
C THR A 343 -11.54 3.53 22.03
N SER A 344 -11.51 2.46 21.25
CA SER A 344 -10.29 1.84 20.72
C SER A 344 -10.58 1.16 19.39
N PRO A 345 -9.64 1.09 18.42
CA PRO A 345 -9.81 0.29 17.20
C PRO A 345 -9.64 -1.23 17.44
N ASP A 346 -9.20 -1.64 18.63
CA ASP A 346 -9.08 -3.05 19.03
C ASP A 346 -10.38 -3.51 19.70
N ALA A 347 -11.17 -4.34 19.01
CA ALA A 347 -12.49 -4.80 19.45
C ALA A 347 -12.45 -5.55 20.79
N MET A 348 -11.33 -6.21 21.13
CA MET A 348 -11.18 -6.95 22.38
C MET A 348 -10.82 -6.05 23.57
N LYS A 349 -10.44 -4.79 23.32
CA LYS A 349 -10.11 -3.77 24.34
C LYS A 349 -11.07 -2.57 24.34
N ALA A 350 -11.92 -2.45 23.33
CA ALA A 350 -12.81 -1.32 23.11
C ALA A 350 -13.97 -1.28 24.11
N GLU A 351 -14.28 -0.11 24.66
CA GLU A 351 -15.50 0.13 25.42
C GLU A 351 -16.56 0.74 24.50
N LEU A 352 -17.81 0.35 24.70
CA LEU A 352 -18.94 0.83 23.88
C LEU A 352 -19.31 2.27 24.26
N VAL A 353 -19.31 3.16 23.26
CA VAL A 353 -19.65 4.58 23.40
C VAL A 353 -21.04 4.88 22.86
N GLY A 354 -21.43 4.24 21.76
CA GLY A 354 -22.76 4.37 21.17
C GLY A 354 -23.03 3.34 20.07
N LEU A 355 -24.29 3.28 19.63
CA LEU A 355 -24.73 2.45 18.52
C LEU A 355 -25.46 3.30 17.50
N SER A 356 -25.20 3.09 16.22
CA SER A 356 -25.89 3.77 15.13
C SER A 356 -26.71 2.79 14.30
N PHE A 357 -27.85 3.29 13.79
CA PHE A 357 -28.78 2.51 12.99
C PHE A 357 -29.28 3.31 11.80
N ALA A 358 -29.45 2.66 10.65
CA ALA A 358 -30.26 3.20 9.55
C ALA A 358 -31.30 2.17 9.12
N THR A 359 -32.54 2.62 8.96
CA THR A 359 -33.69 1.78 8.59
C THR A 359 -34.12 2.04 7.14
N GLU A 360 -33.87 3.24 6.64
CA GLU A 360 -34.07 3.68 5.27
C GLU A 360 -33.02 4.73 4.89
N ALA A 361 -32.76 4.88 3.58
CA ALA A 361 -31.78 5.84 3.10
C ALA A 361 -32.18 7.27 3.52
N GLY A 362 -31.27 7.96 4.20
CA GLY A 362 -31.49 9.31 4.70
C GLY A 362 -32.16 9.39 6.07
N ARG A 363 -32.37 8.26 6.76
CA ARG A 363 -32.93 8.22 8.11
C ARG A 363 -32.08 7.34 9.01
N ALA A 364 -31.38 7.98 9.94
CA ALA A 364 -30.47 7.29 10.85
C ALA A 364 -30.60 7.77 12.30
N PHE A 365 -30.19 6.90 13.21
CA PHE A 365 -30.32 7.07 14.66
C PHE A 365 -28.97 6.82 15.31
N TYR A 366 -28.69 7.56 16.38
CA TYR A 366 -27.53 7.30 17.25
C TYR A 366 -27.98 7.17 18.70
N VAL A 367 -27.59 6.08 19.36
CA VAL A 367 -27.91 5.77 20.75
C VAL A 367 -26.62 5.91 21.58
N PRO A 368 -26.36 7.08 22.19
CA PRO A 368 -25.19 7.27 23.06
C PRO A 368 -25.35 6.50 24.38
N VAL A 369 -24.28 5.84 24.83
CA VAL A 369 -24.26 5.06 26.08
C VAL A 369 -22.98 5.22 26.92
N GLY A 370 -21.92 5.82 26.37
CA GLY A 370 -20.59 5.87 26.99
C GLY A 370 -19.84 7.19 26.79
N HIS A 371 -20.51 8.30 26.45
CA HIS A 371 -19.86 9.61 26.39
C HIS A 371 -19.53 10.15 27.77
N LEU A 372 -18.37 10.78 27.89
CA LEU A 372 -17.91 11.51 29.08
C LEU A 372 -18.44 12.95 29.12
N LEU A 373 -18.82 13.50 27.96
CA LEU A 373 -19.35 14.86 27.79
C LEU A 373 -20.83 14.84 27.36
N ALA A 374 -21.71 14.29 28.19
CA ALA A 374 -23.11 13.99 27.80
C ALA A 374 -24.12 15.16 27.97
N GLN A 375 -23.69 16.38 28.31
CA GLN A 375 -24.61 17.47 28.69
C GLN A 375 -25.20 18.26 27.51
N ASP A 376 -24.63 18.16 26.32
CA ASP A 376 -24.98 18.98 25.15
C ASP A 376 -26.36 18.66 24.56
N VAL A 377 -26.81 17.41 24.67
CA VAL A 377 -28.11 16.93 24.13
C VAL A 377 -29.10 16.49 25.22
N GLY A 378 -28.88 16.90 26.47
CA GLY A 378 -29.78 16.56 27.59
C GLY A 378 -29.47 15.25 28.31
N GLY A 379 -28.40 14.54 27.94
CA GLY A 379 -27.92 13.34 28.62
C GLY A 379 -27.72 12.14 27.70
N GLN A 380 -27.58 10.96 28.31
CA GLN A 380 -27.57 9.67 27.63
C GLN A 380 -28.26 8.62 28.52
N LEU A 381 -28.80 7.58 27.90
CA LEU A 381 -29.43 6.48 28.65
C LEU A 381 -28.38 5.58 29.32
N PRO A 382 -28.72 4.93 30.45
CA PRO A 382 -27.83 3.93 31.04
C PRO A 382 -27.55 2.78 30.08
N MET A 383 -26.27 2.46 29.85
CA MET A 383 -25.84 1.39 28.93
C MET A 383 -26.57 0.07 29.17
N ARG A 384 -26.72 -0.34 30.44
CA ARG A 384 -27.42 -1.58 30.80
C ARG A 384 -28.85 -1.61 30.28
N LEU A 385 -29.60 -0.51 30.41
CA LEU A 385 -30.96 -0.41 29.92
C LEU A 385 -31.01 -0.53 28.40
N VAL A 386 -30.12 0.19 27.69
CA VAL A 386 -30.04 0.16 26.23
C VAL A 386 -29.71 -1.25 25.72
N VAL A 387 -28.71 -1.90 26.31
CA VAL A 387 -28.31 -3.27 25.97
C VAL A 387 -29.45 -4.26 26.18
N GLU A 388 -30.10 -4.23 27.36
CA GLU A 388 -31.23 -5.12 27.67
C GLU A 388 -32.40 -4.95 26.69
N ARG A 389 -32.65 -3.71 26.23
CA ARG A 389 -33.77 -3.38 25.35
C ARG A 389 -33.48 -3.64 23.87
N LEU A 390 -32.24 -3.46 23.40
CA LEU A 390 -31.84 -3.73 22.02
C LEU A 390 -31.62 -5.22 21.75
N ARG A 391 -31.21 -6.00 22.77
CA ARG A 391 -30.88 -7.43 22.62
C ARG A 391 -31.94 -8.23 21.82
N PRO A 392 -33.25 -8.17 22.13
CA PRO A 392 -34.23 -8.98 21.40
C PRO A 392 -34.29 -8.68 19.90
N VAL A 393 -34.07 -7.43 19.49
CA VAL A 393 -34.12 -7.02 18.08
C VAL A 393 -32.82 -7.41 17.36
N LEU A 394 -31.67 -7.26 18.02
CA LEU A 394 -30.37 -7.58 17.42
C LEU A 394 -30.10 -9.09 17.35
N GLU A 395 -30.62 -9.87 18.29
CA GLU A 395 -30.49 -11.34 18.31
C GLU A 395 -31.56 -12.06 17.45
N GLU A 396 -32.51 -11.32 16.85
CA GLU A 396 -33.53 -11.87 15.96
C GLU A 396 -32.95 -12.12 14.56
N ALA A 397 -32.77 -13.38 14.17
CA ALA A 397 -32.17 -13.75 12.88
C ALA A 397 -33.03 -13.36 11.67
N GLY A 398 -34.34 -13.19 11.84
CA GLY A 398 -35.27 -12.81 10.76
C GLY A 398 -35.16 -11.35 10.30
N ILE A 399 -34.55 -10.47 11.11
CA ILE A 399 -34.23 -9.10 10.70
C ILE A 399 -32.84 -9.13 10.08
N SER A 400 -32.71 -8.70 8.82
CA SER A 400 -31.41 -8.62 8.15
C SER A 400 -30.60 -7.42 8.65
N LYS A 401 -29.29 -7.61 8.84
CA LYS A 401 -28.36 -6.56 9.25
C LYS A 401 -27.27 -6.40 8.20
N ALA A 402 -27.02 -5.15 7.84
CA ALA A 402 -25.87 -4.73 7.09
C ALA A 402 -24.89 -3.98 8.02
N ALA A 403 -23.59 -4.15 7.79
CA ALA A 403 -22.55 -3.41 8.50
C ALA A 403 -21.39 -3.08 7.55
N HIS A 404 -20.45 -2.29 8.04
CA HIS A 404 -19.16 -2.09 7.42
C HIS A 404 -18.07 -2.59 8.36
N ASN A 405 -17.40 -3.69 8.01
CA ASN A 405 -16.51 -4.40 8.95
C ASN A 405 -17.28 -4.96 10.17
N GLY A 406 -18.42 -5.61 9.91
CA GLY A 406 -19.37 -6.13 10.90
C GLY A 406 -18.75 -7.06 11.95
N LYS A 407 -17.65 -7.75 11.64
CA LYS A 407 -16.90 -8.55 12.62
C LYS A 407 -16.50 -7.71 13.85
N TYR A 408 -16.08 -6.46 13.63
CA TYR A 408 -15.72 -5.54 14.70
C TYR A 408 -16.93 -5.22 15.59
N ASP A 409 -18.03 -4.78 14.96
CA ASP A 409 -19.27 -4.41 15.65
C ASP A 409 -19.81 -5.57 16.49
N LEU A 410 -19.88 -6.75 15.88
CA LEU A 410 -20.37 -7.97 16.52
C LEU A 410 -19.49 -8.38 17.71
N THR A 411 -18.17 -8.25 17.60
CA THR A 411 -17.23 -8.58 18.70
C THR A 411 -17.44 -7.66 19.91
N VAL A 412 -17.56 -6.35 19.67
CA VAL A 412 -17.82 -5.35 20.73
C VAL A 412 -19.17 -5.62 21.39
N LEU A 413 -20.22 -5.85 20.61
CA LEU A 413 -21.56 -6.12 21.13
C LEU A 413 -21.63 -7.44 21.91
N ALA A 414 -20.94 -8.48 21.46
CA ALA A 414 -20.87 -9.75 22.18
C ALA A 414 -20.19 -9.61 23.56
N ARG A 415 -19.13 -8.79 23.66
CA ARG A 415 -18.50 -8.45 24.96
C ARG A 415 -19.45 -7.72 25.92
N HIS A 416 -20.44 -6.99 25.38
CA HIS A 416 -21.49 -6.33 26.14
C HIS A 416 -22.76 -7.18 26.28
N GLY A 417 -22.70 -8.47 25.93
CA GLY A 417 -23.79 -9.43 26.12
C GLY A 417 -24.91 -9.32 25.09
N ILE A 418 -24.61 -8.96 23.85
CA ILE A 418 -25.54 -9.03 22.71
C ILE A 418 -24.94 -9.93 21.63
N ALA A 419 -25.55 -11.08 21.38
CA ALA A 419 -25.12 -12.00 20.33
C ALA A 419 -25.87 -11.71 19.01
N VAL A 420 -25.47 -10.64 18.31
CA VAL A 420 -26.15 -10.19 17.08
C VAL A 420 -26.27 -11.34 16.08
N LYS A 421 -27.47 -11.55 15.54
CA LYS A 421 -27.76 -12.55 14.51
C LYS A 421 -28.33 -11.88 13.26
N GLY A 422 -28.21 -12.54 12.11
CA GLY A 422 -28.77 -12.03 10.86
C GLY A 422 -27.92 -10.97 10.17
N LEU A 423 -26.62 -10.89 10.47
CA LEU A 423 -25.67 -10.15 9.63
C LEU A 423 -25.54 -10.88 8.29
N ASP A 424 -26.15 -10.31 7.25
CA ASP A 424 -26.20 -10.91 5.91
C ASP A 424 -25.52 -10.05 4.85
N PHE A 425 -25.00 -8.87 5.23
CA PHE A 425 -24.26 -8.02 4.34
C PHE A 425 -23.14 -7.23 5.03
N ASP A 426 -21.90 -7.43 4.63
CA ASP A 426 -20.77 -6.57 4.99
C ASP A 426 -20.27 -5.83 3.74
N THR A 427 -20.40 -4.49 3.76
CA THR A 427 -20.02 -3.64 2.61
C THR A 427 -18.52 -3.65 2.33
N MET A 428 -17.67 -3.88 3.33
CA MET A 428 -16.22 -3.98 3.16
C MET A 428 -15.87 -5.27 2.39
N ILE A 429 -16.49 -6.39 2.77
CA ILE A 429 -16.30 -7.71 2.13
C ILE A 429 -16.85 -7.69 0.70
N ALA A 430 -18.04 -7.11 0.50
CA ALA A 430 -18.64 -6.98 -0.83
C ALA A 430 -17.73 -6.20 -1.78
N ALA A 431 -17.21 -5.04 -1.34
CA ALA A 431 -16.27 -4.25 -2.13
C ALA A 431 -14.97 -5.00 -2.42
N TYR A 432 -14.47 -5.80 -1.48
CA TYR A 432 -13.29 -6.65 -1.68
C TYR A 432 -13.47 -7.70 -2.78
N LEU A 433 -14.61 -8.38 -2.84
CA LEU A 433 -14.86 -9.35 -3.92
C LEU A 433 -15.02 -8.67 -5.29
N ILE A 434 -15.53 -7.44 -5.32
CA ILE A 434 -15.71 -6.65 -6.54
C ILE A 434 -14.36 -6.15 -7.08
N GLU A 435 -13.49 -5.63 -6.21
CA GLU A 435 -12.21 -4.98 -6.53
C GLU A 435 -11.08 -5.42 -5.56
N PRO A 436 -10.62 -6.68 -5.62
CA PRO A 436 -9.70 -7.24 -4.60
C PRO A 436 -8.30 -6.59 -4.59
N SER A 437 -7.90 -5.92 -5.68
CA SER A 437 -6.61 -5.21 -5.79
C SER A 437 -6.65 -3.76 -5.30
N ARG A 438 -7.80 -3.27 -4.81
CA ARG A 438 -7.98 -1.89 -4.35
C ARG A 438 -7.13 -1.58 -3.12
N ARG A 439 -6.60 -0.35 -3.03
CA ARG A 439 -5.70 0.12 -1.95
C ARG A 439 -6.36 0.34 -0.57
N GLY A 440 -7.58 -0.16 -0.36
CA GLY A 440 -8.33 -0.03 0.88
C GLY A 440 -9.83 -0.09 0.67
N PHE A 441 -10.54 -0.55 1.70
CA PHE A 441 -11.98 -0.77 1.67
C PHE A 441 -12.71 0.05 2.76
N GLY A 442 -12.16 1.19 3.21
CA GLY A 442 -12.79 1.98 4.25
C GLY A 442 -14.13 2.58 3.81
N LEU A 443 -15.10 2.65 4.72
CA LEU A 443 -16.47 3.11 4.44
C LEU A 443 -16.49 4.43 3.68
N LYS A 444 -15.70 5.39 4.14
CA LYS A 444 -15.67 6.74 3.56
C LYS A 444 -15.08 6.73 2.13
N ASP A 445 -14.16 5.82 1.82
CA ASP A 445 -13.61 5.66 0.46
C ASP A 445 -14.67 5.08 -0.47
N LEU A 446 -15.42 4.10 0.02
CA LEU A 446 -16.50 3.46 -0.73
C LEU A 446 -17.66 4.43 -0.96
N ALA A 447 -18.09 5.17 0.06
CA ALA A 447 -19.12 6.19 -0.06
C ALA A 447 -18.74 7.25 -1.10
N TRP A 448 -17.50 7.73 -1.09
CA TRP A 448 -17.04 8.71 -2.07
C TRP A 448 -16.98 8.15 -3.49
N SER A 449 -16.41 6.96 -3.66
CA SER A 449 -16.20 6.38 -5.00
C SER A 449 -17.45 5.77 -5.63
N LYS A 450 -18.34 5.17 -4.82
CA LYS A 450 -19.53 4.45 -5.29
C LYS A 450 -20.81 5.28 -5.19
N LEU A 451 -20.92 6.17 -4.21
CA LEU A 451 -22.11 7.02 -4.02
C LEU A 451 -21.87 8.49 -4.39
N GLY A 452 -20.61 8.92 -4.55
CA GLY A 452 -20.28 10.34 -4.66
C GLY A 452 -20.49 11.13 -3.35
N LEU A 453 -20.62 10.42 -2.21
CA LEU A 453 -20.88 11.02 -0.90
C LEU A 453 -19.56 11.36 -0.20
N GLU A 454 -19.34 12.64 0.09
CA GLU A 454 -18.20 13.08 0.90
C GLU A 454 -18.55 13.02 2.39
N MET A 455 -17.87 12.13 3.12
CA MET A 455 -18.08 11.92 4.55
C MET A 455 -16.94 12.55 5.36
N LYS A 456 -17.28 13.09 6.54
CA LYS A 456 -16.30 13.63 7.49
C LYS A 456 -15.36 12.51 7.98
N PRO A 457 -14.03 12.70 7.97
CA PRO A 457 -13.11 11.73 8.55
C PRO A 457 -13.17 11.76 10.08
N ILE A 458 -12.94 10.62 10.73
CA ILE A 458 -12.98 10.51 12.21
C ILE A 458 -11.99 11.46 12.89
N THR A 459 -10.87 11.76 12.22
CA THR A 459 -9.80 12.61 12.74
C THR A 459 -10.22 14.06 12.95
N ASP A 460 -11.32 14.49 12.35
CA ASP A 460 -11.88 15.83 12.59
C ASP A 460 -12.59 15.88 13.95
N LEU A 461 -13.07 14.74 14.46
CA LEU A 461 -13.68 14.63 15.78
C LEU A 461 -12.63 14.34 16.86
N ILE A 462 -11.72 13.40 16.60
CA ILE A 462 -10.81 12.88 17.63
C ILE A 462 -9.37 13.40 17.54
N GLY A 463 -9.02 14.16 16.51
CA GLY A 463 -7.66 14.61 16.26
C GLY A 463 -6.73 13.51 15.73
N LYS A 464 -5.40 13.73 15.84
CA LYS A 464 -4.34 12.84 15.35
C LYS A 464 -3.15 12.82 16.29
N GLY A 465 -2.40 11.71 16.29
CA GLY A 465 -1.11 11.63 16.99
C GLY A 465 -1.25 11.43 18.50
N ARG A 466 -0.32 11.99 19.28
CA ARG A 466 -0.28 11.78 20.74
C ARG A 466 -1.41 12.46 21.50
N ASP A 467 -1.96 13.53 20.93
CA ASP A 467 -3.07 14.30 21.52
C ASP A 467 -4.44 13.83 21.02
N GLN A 468 -4.49 12.70 20.30
CA GLN A 468 -5.73 12.09 19.83
C GLN A 468 -6.59 11.67 21.03
N ILE A 469 -7.83 12.14 21.06
CA ILE A 469 -8.83 11.76 22.07
C ILE A 469 -9.57 10.49 21.65
N THR A 470 -10.34 9.92 22.57
CA THR A 470 -11.28 8.83 22.23
C THR A 470 -12.64 9.41 21.87
N LEU A 471 -13.47 8.63 21.17
CA LEU A 471 -14.82 9.07 20.82
C LEU A 471 -15.71 9.32 22.05
N ALA A 472 -15.42 8.66 23.18
CA ALA A 472 -16.06 8.94 24.46
C ALA A 472 -15.86 10.39 24.93
N GLN A 473 -14.82 11.08 24.47
CA GLN A 473 -14.53 12.48 24.80
C GLN A 473 -15.12 13.48 23.80
N VAL A 474 -15.81 13.02 22.77
CA VAL A 474 -16.49 13.85 21.77
C VAL A 474 -17.91 14.20 22.26
N SER A 475 -18.43 15.36 21.86
CA SER A 475 -19.81 15.77 22.13
C SER A 475 -20.80 14.75 21.52
N ILE A 476 -21.97 14.55 22.13
CA ILE A 476 -22.94 13.62 21.58
C ILE A 476 -23.48 14.15 20.26
N SER A 477 -23.67 15.46 20.12
CA SER A 477 -24.16 16.06 18.86
C SER A 477 -23.22 15.78 17.68
N ASP A 478 -21.91 15.95 17.86
CA ASP A 478 -20.95 15.70 16.78
C ASP A 478 -20.83 14.21 16.47
N ALA A 479 -20.82 13.36 17.51
CA ALA A 479 -20.79 11.91 17.35
C ALA A 479 -22.06 11.37 16.69
N ALA A 480 -23.23 11.91 17.02
CA ALA A 480 -24.50 11.52 16.40
C ALA A 480 -24.49 11.79 14.90
N ALA A 481 -24.04 12.98 14.48
CA ALA A 481 -23.95 13.33 13.06
C ALA A 481 -22.96 12.42 12.30
N TYR A 482 -21.83 12.05 12.93
CA TYR A 482 -20.84 11.15 12.37
C TYR A 482 -21.36 9.71 12.24
N ALA A 483 -21.82 9.13 13.36
CA ALA A 483 -22.23 7.73 13.43
C ALA A 483 -23.49 7.46 12.61
N ALA A 484 -24.44 8.41 12.59
CA ALA A 484 -25.63 8.31 11.75
C ALA A 484 -25.28 8.33 10.25
N ALA A 485 -24.29 9.15 9.84
CA ALA A 485 -23.81 9.17 8.47
C ALA A 485 -23.14 7.84 8.08
N ASP A 486 -22.44 7.19 9.01
CA ASP A 486 -21.84 5.87 8.79
C ASP A 486 -22.89 4.78 8.58
N ALA A 487 -23.91 4.72 9.43
CA ALA A 487 -25.02 3.78 9.26
C ALA A 487 -25.80 4.01 7.96
N ASP A 488 -26.10 5.27 7.63
CA ASP A 488 -26.82 5.64 6.39
C ASP A 488 -25.99 5.29 5.14
N ALA A 489 -24.71 5.67 5.11
CA ALA A 489 -23.82 5.35 4.00
C ALA A 489 -23.69 3.83 3.79
N THR A 490 -23.58 3.07 4.89
CA THR A 490 -23.55 1.61 4.86
C THR A 490 -24.81 1.05 4.22
N LEU A 491 -26.00 1.52 4.63
CA LEU A 491 -27.27 1.06 4.07
C LEU A 491 -27.40 1.41 2.57
N ARG A 492 -26.97 2.61 2.15
CA ARG A 492 -27.00 3.03 0.75
C ARG A 492 -26.04 2.22 -0.13
N LEU A 493 -24.87 1.86 0.40
CA LEU A 493 -23.88 1.04 -0.31
C LEU A 493 -24.39 -0.37 -0.62
N VAL A 494 -25.22 -0.95 0.25
CA VAL A 494 -25.77 -2.31 0.07
C VAL A 494 -26.34 -2.52 -1.33
N SER A 495 -27.27 -1.66 -1.78
CA SER A 495 -27.95 -1.85 -3.06
C SER A 495 -27.00 -1.78 -4.25
N VAL A 496 -26.03 -0.86 -4.20
CA VAL A 496 -25.03 -0.68 -5.26
C VAL A 496 -24.08 -1.88 -5.31
N LEU A 497 -23.55 -2.28 -4.15
CA LEU A 497 -22.59 -3.38 -4.06
C LEU A 497 -23.24 -4.74 -4.34
N GLU A 498 -24.49 -4.97 -3.92
CA GLU A 498 -25.24 -6.18 -4.26
C GLU A 498 -25.41 -6.32 -5.77
N GLN A 499 -25.79 -5.22 -6.45
CA GLN A 499 -25.93 -5.22 -7.90
C GLN A 499 -24.60 -5.52 -8.59
N GLU A 500 -23.51 -4.91 -8.14
CA GLU A 500 -22.17 -5.16 -8.70
C GLU A 500 -21.68 -6.59 -8.43
N LEU A 501 -21.92 -7.15 -7.24
CA LEU A 501 -21.61 -8.55 -6.92
C LEU A 501 -22.32 -9.51 -7.88
N ARG A 502 -23.61 -9.28 -8.14
CA ARG A 502 -24.40 -10.10 -9.07
C ARG A 502 -23.90 -9.97 -10.51
N GLN A 503 -23.61 -8.74 -10.96
CA GLN A 503 -23.06 -8.49 -12.30
C GLN A 503 -21.69 -9.16 -12.51
N ARG A 504 -20.90 -9.31 -11.44
CA ARG A 504 -19.58 -9.95 -11.47
C ARG A 504 -19.60 -11.43 -11.07
N GLU A 505 -20.78 -12.02 -10.92
CA GLU A 505 -20.97 -13.43 -10.53
C GLU A 505 -20.24 -13.78 -9.21
N GLN A 506 -20.13 -12.82 -8.28
CA GLN A 506 -19.51 -12.99 -6.96
C GLN A 506 -20.53 -13.19 -5.84
N TRP A 507 -21.83 -13.18 -6.16
CA TRP A 507 -22.91 -13.22 -5.17
C TRP A 507 -22.96 -14.51 -4.35
N GLU A 508 -22.77 -15.67 -4.99
CA GLU A 508 -22.79 -16.97 -4.30
C GLU A 508 -21.59 -17.11 -3.36
N LEU A 509 -20.38 -16.78 -3.84
CA LEU A 509 -19.18 -16.75 -3.01
C LEU A 509 -19.33 -15.82 -1.79
N PHE A 510 -19.95 -14.65 -1.98
CA PHE A 510 -20.25 -13.71 -0.91
C PHE A 510 -21.15 -14.34 0.17
N LEU A 511 -22.28 -14.93 -0.25
CA LEU A 511 -23.27 -15.49 0.68
C LEU A 511 -22.84 -16.81 1.34
N ASP A 512 -22.21 -17.71 0.58
CA ASP A 512 -21.98 -19.08 1.01
C ASP A 512 -20.62 -19.28 1.68
N VAL A 513 -19.67 -18.37 1.42
CA VAL A 513 -18.30 -18.46 1.95
C VAL A 513 -17.93 -17.26 2.80
N GLU A 514 -18.00 -16.02 2.27
CA GLU A 514 -17.44 -14.85 2.97
C GLU A 514 -18.31 -14.32 4.12
N MET A 515 -19.63 -14.28 3.98
CA MET A 515 -20.49 -13.85 5.09
C MET A 515 -20.48 -14.87 6.25
N PRO A 516 -20.60 -16.20 6.03
CA PRO A 516 -20.59 -17.17 7.12
C PRO A 516 -19.26 -17.24 7.87
N ILE A 517 -18.13 -16.98 7.20
CA ILE A 517 -16.82 -17.03 7.87
C ILE A 517 -16.61 -15.86 8.83
N VAL A 518 -17.39 -14.77 8.75
CA VAL A 518 -17.34 -13.65 9.72
C VAL A 518 -17.56 -14.13 11.15
N GLU A 519 -18.60 -14.94 11.37
CA GLU A 519 -18.92 -15.46 12.70
C GLU A 519 -17.83 -16.38 13.25
N VAL A 520 -17.20 -17.17 12.36
CA VAL A 520 -16.11 -18.07 12.73
C VAL A 520 -14.88 -17.28 13.17
N LEU A 521 -14.49 -16.28 12.38
CA LEU A 521 -13.34 -15.45 12.71
C LEU A 521 -13.57 -14.68 14.00
N MET A 522 -14.74 -14.05 14.15
CA MET A 522 -15.13 -13.41 15.42
C MET A 522 -14.99 -14.38 16.60
N ALA A 523 -15.50 -15.62 16.50
CA ALA A 523 -15.39 -16.59 17.58
C ALA A 523 -13.94 -16.97 17.91
N MET A 524 -13.08 -17.12 16.89
CA MET A 524 -11.65 -17.38 17.06
C MET A 524 -10.94 -16.20 17.74
N GLU A 525 -11.24 -14.97 17.31
CA GLU A 525 -10.68 -13.75 17.91
C GLU A 525 -11.07 -13.64 19.38
N MET A 526 -12.35 -13.85 19.71
CA MET A 526 -12.84 -13.80 21.08
C MET A 526 -12.27 -14.93 21.95
N ALA A 527 -12.06 -16.13 21.39
CA ALA A 527 -11.43 -17.24 22.11
C ALA A 527 -9.97 -16.93 22.46
N GLY A 528 -9.22 -16.37 21.50
CA GLY A 528 -7.79 -16.11 21.64
C GLY A 528 -6.96 -17.37 21.91
N VAL A 529 -5.65 -17.20 22.08
CA VAL A 529 -4.70 -18.27 22.38
C VAL A 529 -3.99 -18.02 23.72
N ALA A 530 -3.83 -19.07 24.52
CA ALA A 530 -3.07 -19.00 25.77
C ALA A 530 -1.56 -19.08 25.49
N LEU A 531 -0.80 -18.36 26.33
CA LEU A 531 0.66 -18.31 26.26
C LEU A 531 1.28 -18.65 27.61
N ASP A 532 2.34 -19.43 27.58
CA ASP A 532 3.28 -19.57 28.69
C ASP A 532 4.26 -18.39 28.67
N THR A 533 3.92 -17.35 29.44
CA THR A 533 4.73 -16.13 29.52
C THR A 533 6.05 -16.34 30.28
N ASP A 534 6.11 -17.31 31.18
CA ASP A 534 7.32 -17.66 31.92
C ASP A 534 8.33 -18.36 31.01
N GLU A 535 7.88 -19.29 30.16
CA GLU A 535 8.70 -19.91 29.12
C GLU A 535 9.26 -18.86 28.15
N LEU A 536 8.42 -17.92 27.68
CA LEU A 536 8.89 -16.82 26.83
C LEU A 536 9.94 -15.94 27.52
N MET A 537 9.77 -15.65 28.82
CA MET A 537 10.77 -14.89 29.58
C MET A 537 12.10 -15.65 29.71
N GLN A 538 12.07 -16.97 29.86
CA GLN A 538 13.28 -17.79 29.87
C GLN A 538 13.98 -17.79 28.51
N ILE A 539 13.23 -17.97 27.42
CA ILE A 539 13.74 -17.88 26.04
C ILE A 539 14.35 -16.50 25.79
N SER A 540 13.70 -15.42 26.25
CA SER A 540 14.19 -14.04 26.10
C SER A 540 15.57 -13.85 26.73
N ARG A 541 15.77 -14.38 27.95
CA ARG A 541 17.06 -14.32 28.65
C ARG A 541 18.15 -15.08 27.91
N GLY A 542 17.86 -16.30 27.45
CA GLY A 542 18.81 -17.10 26.67
C GLY A 542 19.20 -16.44 25.35
N MET A 543 18.23 -15.89 24.62
CA MET A 543 18.48 -15.14 23.39
C MET A 543 19.32 -13.88 23.65
N HIS A 544 19.05 -13.14 24.73
CA HIS A 544 19.82 -11.95 25.07
C HIS A 544 21.30 -12.28 25.31
N GLN A 545 21.60 -13.36 26.04
CA GLN A 545 22.97 -13.81 26.26
C GLN A 545 23.67 -14.21 24.95
N ARG A 546 22.99 -14.95 24.06
CA ARG A 546 23.55 -15.33 22.76
C ARG A 546 23.77 -14.12 21.85
N ILE A 547 22.84 -13.16 21.82
CA ILE A 547 22.98 -11.91 21.06
C ILE A 547 24.21 -11.14 21.54
N GLN A 548 24.40 -10.98 22.85
CA GLN A 548 25.58 -10.30 23.40
C GLN A 548 26.90 -11.03 23.07
N ALA A 549 26.90 -12.36 23.11
CA ALA A 549 28.06 -13.16 22.71
C ALA A 549 28.39 -12.96 21.23
N LEU A 550 27.38 -13.04 20.34
CA LEU A 550 27.54 -12.79 18.91
C LEU A 550 28.03 -11.37 18.61
N GLU A 551 27.49 -10.35 19.29
CA GLU A 551 27.94 -8.97 19.14
C GLU A 551 29.42 -8.83 19.47
N LYS A 552 29.88 -9.48 20.55
CA LYS A 552 31.28 -9.51 20.93
C LYS A 552 32.14 -10.23 19.89
N GLU A 553 31.73 -11.41 19.43
CA GLU A 553 32.46 -12.18 18.41
C GLU A 553 32.57 -11.39 17.08
N ILE A 554 31.50 -10.69 16.68
CA ILE A 554 31.47 -9.84 15.48
C ILE A 554 32.41 -8.64 15.65
N GLN A 555 32.39 -7.97 16.81
CA GLN A 555 33.28 -6.84 17.11
C GLN A 555 34.75 -7.27 17.18
N ASP A 556 35.04 -8.45 17.75
CA ASP A 556 36.38 -9.02 17.82
C ASP A 556 36.93 -9.33 16.41
N LEU A 557 36.09 -9.85 15.50
CA LEU A 557 36.45 -10.07 14.09
C LEU A 557 36.63 -8.77 13.29
N ALA A 558 35.87 -7.72 13.63
CA ALA A 558 36.02 -6.40 13.02
C ALA A 558 37.24 -5.63 13.56
N GLY A 559 37.74 -5.99 14.74
CA GLY A 559 38.91 -5.37 15.39
C GLY A 559 38.59 -4.13 16.21
N HIS A 560 37.32 -3.70 16.31
CA HIS A 560 36.89 -2.62 17.19
C HIS A 560 35.40 -2.73 17.57
N PRO A 561 34.96 -2.08 18.68
CA PRO A 561 33.55 -2.00 19.03
C PRO A 561 32.74 -1.14 18.05
N PHE A 562 31.57 -1.62 17.66
CA PHE A 562 30.56 -0.87 16.88
C PHE A 562 29.15 -1.46 17.11
N ASN A 563 28.11 -0.75 16.68
CA ASN A 563 26.74 -1.21 16.79
C ASN A 563 26.39 -2.16 15.62
N VAL A 564 26.36 -3.46 15.88
CA VAL A 564 26.03 -4.52 14.90
C VAL A 564 24.61 -4.37 14.33
N SER A 565 23.68 -3.79 15.10
CA SER A 565 22.31 -3.52 14.66
C SER A 565 22.21 -2.31 13.71
N SER A 566 23.23 -1.46 13.64
CA SER A 566 23.27 -0.31 12.73
C SER A 566 23.70 -0.75 11.33
N THR A 567 22.76 -0.71 10.38
CA THR A 567 23.05 -1.08 8.98
C THR A 567 24.14 -0.22 8.34
N GLN A 568 24.30 1.02 8.80
CA GLN A 568 25.33 1.94 8.31
C GLN A 568 26.71 1.51 8.81
N GLN A 569 26.90 1.40 10.12
CA GLN A 569 28.19 1.00 10.71
C GLN A 569 28.60 -0.39 10.25
N LEU A 570 27.65 -1.32 10.19
CA LEU A 570 27.90 -2.66 9.66
C LEU A 570 28.33 -2.64 8.18
N GLY A 571 27.73 -1.77 7.37
CA GLY A 571 28.13 -1.61 5.98
C GLY A 571 29.55 -1.05 5.84
N GLU A 572 29.91 -0.05 6.63
CA GLU A 572 31.27 0.52 6.66
C GLU A 572 32.31 -0.57 7.02
N VAL A 573 32.07 -1.34 8.08
CA VAL A 573 32.95 -2.44 8.51
C VAL A 573 33.10 -3.52 7.42
N LEU A 574 31.99 -4.01 6.85
CA LEU A 574 32.04 -5.12 5.89
C LEU A 574 32.72 -4.74 4.56
N PHE A 575 32.44 -3.54 4.04
CA PHE A 575 32.81 -3.18 2.67
C PHE A 575 34.00 -2.22 2.57
N GLU A 576 34.24 -1.39 3.59
CA GLU A 576 35.37 -0.45 3.59
C GLU A 576 36.55 -1.01 4.39
N GLU A 577 36.30 -1.57 5.56
CA GLU A 577 37.37 -2.07 6.44
C GLU A 577 37.80 -3.50 6.09
N LEU A 578 36.85 -4.44 6.02
CA LEU A 578 37.12 -5.84 5.65
C LEU A 578 37.25 -6.05 4.14
N GLY A 579 36.84 -5.07 3.33
CA GLY A 579 37.02 -5.07 1.88
C GLY A 579 36.23 -6.15 1.13
N LEU A 580 35.11 -6.63 1.68
CA LEU A 580 34.29 -7.66 1.02
C LEU A 580 33.68 -7.13 -0.29
N PRO A 581 33.53 -7.98 -1.32
CA PRO A 581 32.87 -7.61 -2.57
C PRO A 581 31.38 -7.35 -2.31
N GLY A 582 30.77 -6.37 -3.01
CA GLY A 582 29.34 -6.07 -2.83
C GLY A 582 29.01 -4.58 -2.94
N LYS A 583 29.27 -3.97 -4.11
CA LYS A 583 29.10 -2.52 -4.34
C LYS A 583 27.66 -2.11 -4.68
N ALA A 584 26.63 -2.73 -4.10
CA ALA A 584 25.27 -2.21 -4.20
C ALA A 584 25.07 -1.08 -3.18
N LYS A 585 25.57 0.13 -3.51
CA LYS A 585 25.39 1.33 -2.69
C LYS A 585 23.96 1.83 -2.85
N THR A 586 23.20 1.83 -1.75
CA THR A 586 21.84 2.36 -1.69
C THR A 586 21.85 3.82 -1.22
N LYS A 587 20.67 4.47 -1.23
CA LYS A 587 20.52 5.87 -0.76
C LYS A 587 20.99 6.09 0.70
N THR A 588 21.13 5.03 1.52
CA THR A 588 21.46 5.08 2.95
C THR A 588 22.80 4.42 3.31
N GLY A 589 23.63 4.06 2.33
CA GLY A 589 24.89 3.32 2.54
C GLY A 589 24.89 1.96 1.82
N TYR A 590 25.82 1.07 2.17
CA TYR A 590 25.88 -0.25 1.56
C TYR A 590 24.67 -1.10 1.94
N SER A 591 24.13 -1.87 0.98
CA SER A 591 23.06 -2.81 1.28
C SER A 591 23.60 -3.96 2.12
N THR A 592 23.14 -4.08 3.36
CA THR A 592 23.42 -5.24 4.21
C THR A 592 22.22 -6.18 4.29
N ARG A 593 21.32 -6.22 3.29
CA ARG A 593 20.13 -7.11 3.33
C ARG A 593 20.53 -8.59 3.42
N ALA A 594 19.65 -9.44 3.95
CA ALA A 594 19.91 -10.88 4.11
C ALA A 594 20.38 -11.53 2.80
N SER A 595 19.75 -11.23 1.66
CA SER A 595 20.15 -11.78 0.35
C SER A 595 21.58 -11.36 -0.05
N VAL A 596 21.99 -10.12 0.25
CA VAL A 596 23.35 -9.65 -0.03
C VAL A 596 24.34 -10.33 0.90
N LEU A 597 24.00 -10.51 2.17
CA LEU A 597 24.85 -11.23 3.12
C LEU A 597 24.97 -12.72 2.77
N GLU A 598 23.92 -13.35 2.27
CA GLU A 598 23.94 -14.75 1.83
C GLU A 598 24.95 -15.00 0.69
N GLU A 599 25.07 -14.06 -0.25
CA GLU A 599 26.09 -14.11 -1.32
C GLU A 599 27.53 -14.01 -0.80
N LEU A 600 27.73 -13.55 0.45
CA LEU A 600 29.05 -13.32 1.05
C LEU A 600 29.46 -14.38 2.06
N LYS A 601 28.63 -15.39 2.32
CA LYS A 601 28.87 -16.41 3.36
C LYS A 601 30.24 -17.08 3.25
N ASP A 602 30.63 -17.45 2.03
CA ASP A 602 31.89 -18.17 1.77
C ASP A 602 33.13 -17.28 1.82
N LEU A 603 32.97 -15.96 1.97
CA LEU A 603 34.07 -14.99 1.91
C LEU A 603 34.61 -14.62 3.29
N HIS A 604 33.76 -14.61 4.33
CA HIS A 604 34.22 -14.25 5.67
C HIS A 604 33.31 -14.81 6.79
N PRO A 605 33.87 -15.39 7.86
CA PRO A 605 33.08 -16.00 8.95
C PRO A 605 32.18 -15.02 9.70
N ILE A 606 32.49 -13.72 9.67
CA ILE A 606 31.66 -12.66 10.28
C ILE A 606 30.22 -12.66 9.73
N ILE A 607 30.03 -13.10 8.48
CA ILE A 607 28.74 -13.06 7.79
C ILE A 607 27.72 -14.01 8.43
N ASP A 608 28.13 -15.24 8.76
CA ASP A 608 27.25 -16.20 9.42
C ASP A 608 26.83 -15.72 10.81
N LEU A 609 27.74 -15.11 11.57
CA LEU A 609 27.45 -14.54 12.88
C LEU A 609 26.46 -13.36 12.79
N ILE A 610 26.61 -12.51 11.78
CA ILE A 610 25.67 -11.39 11.53
C ILE A 610 24.28 -11.91 11.17
N LEU A 611 24.20 -12.93 10.31
CA LEU A 611 22.93 -13.54 9.92
C LEU A 611 22.22 -14.18 11.13
N GLU A 612 22.97 -14.91 11.97
CA GLU A 612 22.46 -15.47 13.23
C GLU A 612 21.98 -14.36 14.19
N HIS A 613 22.80 -13.31 14.40
CA HIS A 613 22.47 -12.17 15.26
C HIS A 613 21.16 -11.50 14.86
N ARG A 614 20.97 -11.25 13.56
CA ARG A 614 19.75 -10.62 13.04
C ARG A 614 18.53 -11.51 13.15
N GLN A 615 18.70 -12.82 12.91
CA GLN A 615 17.62 -13.77 13.07
C GLN A 615 17.15 -13.82 14.53
N LEU A 616 18.09 -13.93 15.48
CA LEU A 616 17.80 -13.93 16.92
C LEU A 616 17.15 -12.62 17.36
N THR A 617 17.72 -11.49 16.98
CA THR A 617 17.21 -10.16 17.34
C THR A 617 15.78 -9.97 16.84
N LYS A 618 15.50 -10.36 15.58
CA LYS A 618 14.15 -10.28 15.00
C LYS A 618 13.16 -11.18 15.74
N ILE A 619 13.50 -12.45 15.98
CA ILE A 619 12.61 -13.38 16.70
C ILE A 619 12.33 -12.86 18.11
N LYS A 620 13.36 -12.38 18.81
CA LYS A 620 13.24 -11.83 20.16
C LYS A 620 12.32 -10.61 20.18
N SER A 621 12.57 -9.62 19.34
CA SER A 621 11.78 -8.38 19.32
C SER A 621 10.35 -8.58 18.84
N THR A 622 10.14 -9.44 17.84
CA THR A 622 8.84 -9.59 17.18
C THR A 622 7.91 -10.54 17.92
N TYR A 623 8.45 -11.59 18.55
CA TYR A 623 7.64 -12.62 19.20
C TYR A 623 7.91 -12.70 20.70
N VAL A 624 9.15 -12.96 21.10
CA VAL A 624 9.47 -13.34 22.49
C VAL A 624 9.19 -12.22 23.49
N ASP A 625 9.61 -10.99 23.18
CA ASP A 625 9.39 -9.84 24.06
C ASP A 625 8.01 -9.19 23.85
N ALA A 626 7.48 -9.26 22.63
CA ALA A 626 6.25 -8.56 22.26
C ALA A 626 4.99 -9.32 22.69
N LEU A 627 4.92 -10.64 22.49
CA LEU A 627 3.71 -11.43 22.76
C LEU A 627 3.25 -11.35 24.24
N PRO A 628 4.14 -11.40 25.25
CA PRO A 628 3.71 -11.25 26.65
C PRO A 628 3.04 -9.91 26.94
N LEU A 629 3.44 -8.84 26.24
CA LEU A 629 2.86 -7.50 26.40
C LEU A 629 1.48 -7.36 25.75
N LEU A 630 1.13 -8.28 24.85
CA LEU A 630 -0.14 -8.30 24.12
C LEU A 630 -1.21 -9.16 24.79
N VAL A 631 -0.89 -9.84 25.89
CA VAL A 631 -1.85 -10.62 26.67
C VAL A 631 -2.93 -9.68 27.22
N ASN A 632 -4.18 -9.95 26.86
CA ASN A 632 -5.32 -9.21 27.35
C ASN A 632 -5.52 -9.51 28.84
N ARG A 633 -5.73 -8.47 29.65
CA ARG A 633 -5.80 -8.59 31.12
C ARG A 633 -7.07 -9.29 31.61
N ASP A 634 -8.16 -9.18 30.86
CA ASP A 634 -9.46 -9.72 31.27
C ASP A 634 -9.58 -11.21 30.95
N THR A 635 -8.98 -11.65 29.84
CA THR A 635 -9.04 -13.05 29.37
C THR A 635 -7.80 -13.85 29.71
N GLY A 636 -6.66 -13.20 29.96
CA GLY A 636 -5.35 -13.85 30.11
C GLY A 636 -4.81 -14.46 28.81
N ARG A 637 -5.35 -14.07 27.64
CA ARG A 637 -5.02 -14.65 26.33
C ARG A 637 -4.59 -13.59 25.33
N VAL A 638 -3.92 -14.02 24.26
CA VAL A 638 -3.61 -13.15 23.11
C VAL A 638 -4.71 -13.29 22.07
N HIS A 639 -5.21 -12.14 21.60
CA HIS A 639 -6.27 -12.05 20.61
C HIS A 639 -5.68 -11.41 19.36
N THR A 640 -5.51 -12.22 18.30
CA THR A 640 -5.10 -11.70 16.99
C THR A 640 -6.31 -11.23 16.20
N SER A 641 -6.11 -10.28 15.28
CA SER A 641 -7.14 -9.84 14.35
C SER A 641 -6.99 -10.56 13.01
N TYR A 642 -8.00 -11.33 12.61
CA TYR A 642 -8.12 -12.00 11.33
C TYR A 642 -8.78 -11.10 10.27
N ASN A 643 -8.12 -10.92 9.13
CA ASN A 643 -8.58 -10.04 8.06
C ASN A 643 -8.91 -10.86 6.81
N GLN A 644 -10.19 -10.86 6.41
CA GLN A 644 -10.66 -11.55 5.18
C GLN A 644 -10.28 -10.80 3.91
N THR A 645 -10.22 -9.47 3.99
CA THR A 645 -9.97 -8.56 2.87
C THR A 645 -8.49 -8.20 2.72
N GLY A 646 -7.59 -8.88 3.46
CA GLY A 646 -6.18 -8.54 3.55
C GLY A 646 -5.29 -9.14 2.46
N THR A 647 -5.77 -10.14 1.71
CA THR A 647 -4.99 -10.78 0.62
C THR A 647 -5.82 -10.87 -0.65
N VAL A 648 -5.21 -10.72 -1.82
CA VAL A 648 -5.91 -10.82 -3.11
C VAL A 648 -6.34 -12.27 -3.41
N THR A 649 -5.63 -13.26 -2.84
CA THR A 649 -5.92 -14.69 -3.05
C THR A 649 -7.08 -15.21 -2.22
N GLY A 650 -7.67 -14.40 -1.34
CA GLY A 650 -8.78 -14.84 -0.47
C GLY A 650 -8.33 -15.54 0.81
N ARG A 651 -7.03 -15.73 1.04
CA ARG A 651 -6.51 -16.21 2.32
C ARG A 651 -6.81 -15.20 3.42
N VAL A 652 -7.24 -15.71 4.57
CA VAL A 652 -7.32 -14.91 5.79
C VAL A 652 -5.90 -14.53 6.19
N SER A 653 -5.67 -13.27 6.55
CA SER A 653 -4.41 -12.81 7.15
C SER A 653 -4.60 -12.49 8.64
N SER A 654 -3.51 -12.34 9.38
CA SER A 654 -3.53 -12.05 10.82
C SER A 654 -2.67 -10.82 11.15
N SER A 655 -3.16 -9.96 12.03
CA SER A 655 -2.46 -8.78 12.55
C SER A 655 -2.65 -8.61 14.06
N ASP A 656 -1.80 -7.77 14.67
CA ASP A 656 -1.93 -7.31 16.05
C ASP A 656 -2.14 -8.38 17.13
N PRO A 657 -1.32 -9.45 17.19
CA PRO A 657 -0.09 -9.71 16.43
C PRO A 657 -0.32 -10.64 15.22
N ASN A 658 0.61 -10.64 14.26
CA ASN A 658 0.59 -11.58 13.13
C ASN A 658 1.08 -12.98 13.58
N LEU A 659 0.13 -13.87 13.88
CA LEU A 659 0.39 -15.24 14.33
C LEU A 659 0.62 -16.23 13.17
N GLN A 660 0.33 -15.83 11.93
CA GLN A 660 0.57 -16.69 10.76
C GLN A 660 2.06 -16.78 10.38
N ASN A 661 2.85 -15.75 10.68
CA ASN A 661 4.26 -15.68 10.28
C ASN A 661 5.25 -16.26 11.30
N ILE A 662 4.78 -16.98 12.33
CA ILE A 662 5.66 -17.57 13.34
C ILE A 662 6.57 -18.62 12.68
N PRO A 663 7.91 -18.49 12.75
CA PRO A 663 8.83 -19.38 12.05
C PRO A 663 8.66 -20.86 12.45
N VAL A 664 8.53 -21.74 11.46
CA VAL A 664 8.29 -23.18 11.68
C VAL A 664 9.56 -24.03 11.55
N ARG A 665 10.48 -23.62 10.68
CA ARG A 665 11.60 -24.47 10.22
C ARG A 665 12.87 -24.34 11.06
N THR A 666 12.92 -23.38 11.97
CA THR A 666 14.09 -23.08 12.79
C THR A 666 13.86 -23.61 14.19
N GLU A 667 14.92 -24.09 14.85
CA GLU A 667 14.83 -24.59 16.23
C GLU A 667 14.26 -23.53 17.19
N LEU A 668 14.74 -22.29 17.06
CA LEU A 668 14.24 -21.14 17.81
C LEU A 668 12.76 -20.84 17.53
N GLY A 669 12.33 -21.00 16.27
CA GLY A 669 10.92 -20.82 15.90
C GLY A 669 10.02 -21.88 16.52
N ARG A 670 10.49 -23.12 16.60
CA ARG A 670 9.81 -24.22 17.30
C ARG A 670 9.69 -23.94 18.80
N HIS A 671 10.74 -23.44 19.46
CA HIS A 671 10.64 -23.04 20.87
C HIS A 671 9.62 -21.91 21.11
N VAL A 672 9.53 -20.93 20.19
CA VAL A 672 8.48 -19.89 20.29
C VAL A 672 7.09 -20.49 20.16
N ARG A 673 6.88 -21.49 19.29
CA ARG A 673 5.63 -22.26 19.22
C ARG A 673 5.36 -23.06 20.50
N GLY A 674 6.40 -23.51 21.20
CA GLY A 674 6.30 -24.21 22.48
C GLY A 674 5.56 -23.41 23.56
N ALA A 675 5.67 -22.08 23.52
CA ALA A 675 4.97 -21.20 24.44
C ALA A 675 3.47 -21.05 24.15
N PHE A 676 2.96 -21.51 23.00
CA PHE A 676 1.51 -21.53 22.73
C PHE A 676 0.94 -22.82 23.31
N VAL A 677 0.13 -22.68 24.36
CA VAL A 677 -0.32 -23.79 25.20
C VAL A 677 -1.84 -23.90 25.20
N ALA A 678 -2.35 -25.10 25.45
CA ALA A 678 -3.74 -25.28 25.84
C ALA A 678 -3.93 -24.83 27.30
N GLN A 679 -5.12 -24.34 27.63
CA GLN A 679 -5.51 -24.11 29.02
C GLN A 679 -5.51 -25.41 29.84
N GLU A 680 -5.47 -25.30 31.17
CA GLU A 680 -5.40 -26.46 32.06
C GLU A 680 -6.60 -27.41 31.85
N GLY A 681 -6.32 -28.72 31.79
CA GLY A 681 -7.33 -29.75 31.48
C GLY A 681 -7.66 -29.92 29.99
N TRP A 682 -7.09 -29.10 29.11
CA TRP A 682 -7.36 -29.11 27.67
C TRP A 682 -6.11 -29.53 26.87
N MET A 683 -6.31 -29.79 25.59
CA MET A 683 -5.27 -30.18 24.63
C MET A 683 -5.39 -29.31 23.37
N LEU A 684 -4.28 -29.09 22.69
CA LEU A 684 -4.27 -28.57 21.33
C LEU A 684 -4.47 -29.71 20.34
N LEU A 685 -5.32 -29.49 19.35
CA LEU A 685 -5.54 -30.36 18.20
C LEU A 685 -5.20 -29.56 16.93
N GLY A 686 -4.11 -29.92 16.27
CA GLY A 686 -3.72 -29.38 14.97
C GLY A 686 -4.22 -30.25 13.83
N ALA A 687 -4.74 -29.64 12.78
CA ALA A 687 -5.21 -30.31 11.57
C ALA A 687 -4.68 -29.56 10.34
N ASP A 688 -3.77 -30.19 9.59
CA ASP A 688 -3.09 -29.61 8.42
C ASP A 688 -3.51 -30.34 7.14
N TYR A 689 -3.87 -29.59 6.09
CA TYR A 689 -4.14 -30.22 4.81
C TYR A 689 -2.85 -30.72 4.14
N SER A 690 -2.78 -32.03 3.89
CA SER A 690 -1.64 -32.63 3.21
C SER A 690 -1.64 -32.28 1.71
N GLN A 691 -0.78 -31.34 1.33
CA GLN A 691 -0.48 -30.99 -0.08
C GLN A 691 -1.71 -30.48 -0.86
N VAL A 692 -2.58 -29.69 -0.22
CA VAL A 692 -3.83 -29.20 -0.82
C VAL A 692 -3.65 -28.51 -2.17
N GLU A 693 -2.62 -27.67 -2.32
CA GLU A 693 -2.35 -26.96 -3.58
C GLU A 693 -2.04 -27.93 -4.74
N LEU A 694 -1.33 -29.03 -4.49
CA LEU A 694 -1.05 -30.04 -5.52
C LEU A 694 -2.29 -30.90 -5.87
N ARG A 695 -3.16 -31.16 -4.88
CA ARG A 695 -4.43 -31.86 -5.13
C ARG A 695 -5.38 -31.01 -5.97
N ILE A 696 -5.43 -29.71 -5.69
CA ILE A 696 -6.17 -28.75 -6.51
C ILE A 696 -5.57 -28.68 -7.92
N LEU A 697 -4.24 -28.62 -8.05
CA LEU A 697 -3.59 -28.66 -9.36
C LEU A 697 -4.01 -29.92 -10.15
N ALA A 698 -4.00 -31.09 -9.52
CA ALA A 698 -4.43 -32.34 -10.16
C ALA A 698 -5.88 -32.26 -10.64
N HIS A 699 -6.77 -31.70 -9.83
CA HIS A 699 -8.17 -31.53 -10.19
C HIS A 699 -8.39 -30.49 -11.31
N ILE A 700 -7.71 -29.34 -11.31
CA ILE A 700 -7.94 -28.30 -12.35
C ILE A 700 -7.25 -28.63 -13.68
N SER A 701 -6.12 -29.35 -13.64
CA SER A 701 -5.41 -29.81 -14.84
C SER A 701 -6.01 -31.09 -15.40
N GLN A 702 -6.70 -31.90 -14.58
CA GLN A 702 -7.17 -33.23 -14.98
C GLN A 702 -6.02 -34.10 -15.51
N ASP A 703 -4.82 -33.95 -14.95
CA ASP A 703 -3.66 -34.72 -15.36
C ASP A 703 -3.76 -36.18 -14.87
N PRO A 704 -3.78 -37.18 -15.76
CA PRO A 704 -4.06 -38.56 -15.38
C PRO A 704 -2.96 -39.17 -14.49
N GLU A 705 -1.70 -38.82 -14.72
CA GLU A 705 -0.57 -39.33 -13.92
C GLU A 705 -0.58 -38.74 -12.52
N LEU A 706 -0.82 -37.44 -12.40
CA LEU A 706 -0.90 -36.76 -11.11
C LEU A 706 -2.11 -37.23 -10.29
N LEU A 707 -3.28 -37.38 -10.91
CA LEU A 707 -4.47 -37.95 -10.26
C LEU A 707 -4.22 -39.38 -9.80
N ALA A 708 -3.62 -40.22 -10.65
CA ALA A 708 -3.32 -41.60 -10.31
C ALA A 708 -2.29 -41.71 -9.17
N ALA A 709 -1.30 -40.82 -9.11
CA ALA A 709 -0.33 -40.77 -8.00
C ALA A 709 -1.01 -40.48 -6.66
N PHE A 710 -1.96 -39.54 -6.62
CA PHE A 710 -2.77 -39.29 -5.42
C PHE A 710 -3.68 -40.46 -5.06
N ALA A 711 -4.30 -41.11 -6.04
CA ALA A 711 -5.14 -42.30 -5.82
C ALA A 711 -4.35 -43.48 -5.24
N ARG A 712 -3.06 -43.61 -5.59
CA ARG A 712 -2.14 -44.62 -5.03
C ARG A 712 -1.55 -44.24 -3.67
N GLY A 713 -1.83 -43.03 -3.17
CA GLY A 713 -1.27 -42.54 -1.91
C GLY A 713 0.25 -42.29 -1.96
N GLU A 714 0.79 -42.04 -3.14
CA GLU A 714 2.22 -41.79 -3.32
C GLU A 714 2.64 -40.42 -2.76
N ASP A 715 3.87 -40.32 -2.28
CA ASP A 715 4.49 -39.02 -2.04
C ASP A 715 4.85 -38.37 -3.38
N ILE A 716 4.06 -37.37 -3.79
CA ILE A 716 4.23 -36.69 -5.08
C ILE A 716 5.63 -36.09 -5.22
N HIS A 717 6.25 -35.60 -4.15
CA HIS A 717 7.62 -35.06 -4.24
C HIS A 717 8.63 -36.17 -4.49
N ALA A 718 8.45 -37.34 -3.87
CA ALA A 718 9.31 -38.49 -4.12
C ALA A 718 9.06 -39.09 -5.52
N SER A 719 7.80 -39.16 -5.97
CA SER A 719 7.42 -39.64 -7.30
C SER A 719 7.96 -38.73 -8.41
N THR A 720 7.84 -37.41 -8.24
CA THR A 720 8.48 -36.43 -9.11
C THR A 720 10.00 -36.63 -9.09
N ALA A 721 10.65 -36.72 -7.92
CA ALA A 721 12.09 -36.92 -7.84
C ALA A 721 12.55 -38.22 -8.54
N SER A 722 11.83 -39.32 -8.37
CA SER A 722 12.12 -40.61 -9.01
C SER A 722 12.12 -40.49 -10.52
N THR A 723 11.10 -39.86 -11.09
CA THR A 723 11.01 -39.61 -12.54
C THR A 723 12.13 -38.69 -13.00
N VAL A 724 12.29 -37.58 -12.29
CA VAL A 724 13.14 -36.47 -12.67
C VAL A 724 14.63 -36.86 -12.63
N PHE A 725 15.06 -37.57 -11.59
CA PHE A 725 16.43 -38.06 -11.46
C PHE A 725 16.62 -39.45 -12.09
N GLN A 726 15.57 -40.02 -12.70
CA GLN A 726 15.56 -41.37 -13.29
C GLN A 726 16.08 -42.45 -12.33
N VAL A 727 15.68 -42.36 -11.06
CA VAL A 727 16.00 -43.35 -10.02
C VAL A 727 14.73 -44.04 -9.53
N PRO A 728 14.78 -45.31 -9.11
CA PRO A 728 13.65 -45.96 -8.44
C PRO A 728 13.13 -45.17 -7.23
N LEU A 729 11.83 -45.27 -6.91
CA LEU A 729 11.18 -44.49 -5.85
C LEU A 729 11.82 -44.72 -4.46
N ASP A 730 12.25 -45.95 -4.19
CA ASP A 730 12.96 -46.37 -2.98
C ASP A 730 14.42 -45.89 -2.92
N ALA A 731 14.99 -45.49 -4.06
CA ALA A 731 16.32 -44.89 -4.16
C ALA A 731 16.30 -43.35 -4.06
N VAL A 732 15.12 -42.72 -3.91
CA VAL A 732 15.00 -41.26 -3.79
C VAL A 732 15.58 -40.79 -2.46
N THR A 733 16.64 -39.99 -2.53
CA THR A 733 17.26 -39.40 -1.36
C THR A 733 16.47 -38.20 -0.81
N PRO A 734 16.61 -37.83 0.47
CA PRO A 734 16.01 -36.61 1.02
C PRO A 734 16.40 -35.32 0.29
N ALA A 735 17.61 -35.27 -0.28
CA ALA A 735 18.08 -34.15 -1.08
C ALA A 735 17.34 -34.06 -2.43
N MET A 736 17.20 -35.19 -3.15
CA MET A 736 16.42 -35.28 -4.39
C MET A 736 14.96 -34.88 -4.15
N ARG A 737 14.35 -35.40 -3.08
CA ARG A 737 12.98 -35.04 -2.67
C ARG A 737 12.83 -33.54 -2.37
N ARG A 738 13.84 -32.92 -1.75
CA ARG A 738 13.85 -31.47 -1.48
C ARG A 738 13.86 -30.66 -2.77
N ILE A 739 14.68 -31.04 -3.75
CA ILE A 739 14.74 -30.39 -5.07
C ILE A 739 13.39 -30.54 -5.78
N ALA A 740 12.84 -31.75 -5.84
CA ALA A 740 11.53 -32.00 -6.45
C ALA A 740 10.41 -31.21 -5.76
N LYS A 741 10.49 -31.01 -4.44
CA LYS A 741 9.57 -30.12 -3.72
C LYS A 741 9.69 -28.66 -4.20
N ILE A 742 10.90 -28.13 -4.30
CA ILE A 742 11.14 -26.76 -4.82
C ILE A 742 10.59 -26.63 -6.24
N ILE A 743 10.75 -27.67 -7.06
CA ILE A 743 10.24 -27.72 -8.44
C ILE A 743 8.71 -27.75 -8.48
N ASN A 744 8.05 -28.69 -7.78
CA ASN A 744 6.59 -28.79 -7.77
C ASN A 744 5.95 -27.44 -7.40
N PHE A 745 6.44 -26.81 -6.32
CA PHE A 745 5.97 -25.49 -5.94
C PHE A 745 6.41 -24.40 -6.93
N GLY A 746 7.64 -24.46 -7.45
CA GLY A 746 8.14 -23.51 -8.45
C GLY A 746 7.30 -23.48 -9.72
N ILE A 747 6.94 -24.65 -10.25
CA ILE A 747 6.13 -24.79 -11.46
C ILE A 747 4.69 -24.36 -11.22
N ILE A 748 4.09 -24.72 -10.07
CA ILE A 748 2.78 -24.18 -9.63
C ILE A 748 2.78 -22.65 -9.65
N TYR A 749 3.90 -22.00 -9.29
CA TYR A 749 4.03 -20.55 -9.23
C TYR A 749 4.62 -19.90 -10.51
N GLY A 750 4.64 -20.63 -11.63
CA GLY A 750 5.12 -20.11 -12.92
C GLY A 750 6.61 -19.71 -12.93
N MET A 751 7.43 -20.36 -12.12
CA MET A 751 8.87 -20.12 -12.06
C MET A 751 9.55 -20.58 -13.36
N GLY A 752 10.29 -19.68 -14.01
CA GLY A 752 11.10 -20.01 -15.18
C GLY A 752 12.47 -20.61 -14.82
N GLU A 753 13.19 -21.09 -15.84
CA GLU A 753 14.50 -21.78 -15.76
C GLU A 753 15.51 -21.04 -14.87
N TYR A 754 15.69 -19.73 -15.08
CA TYR A 754 16.59 -18.90 -14.27
C TYR A 754 16.20 -18.82 -12.80
N GLY A 755 14.89 -18.77 -12.51
CA GLY A 755 14.39 -18.70 -11.14
C GLY A 755 14.59 -20.01 -10.38
N LEU A 756 14.51 -21.14 -11.10
CA LEU A 756 14.77 -22.47 -10.54
C LEU A 756 16.27 -22.66 -10.24
N ALA A 757 17.14 -22.29 -11.18
CA ALA A 757 18.59 -22.34 -11.01
C ALA A 757 19.09 -21.46 -9.85
N GLN A 758 18.44 -20.34 -9.55
CA GLN A 758 18.81 -19.50 -8.39
C GLN A 758 18.42 -20.10 -7.03
N ARG A 759 17.44 -21.00 -6.99
CA ARG A 759 16.89 -21.57 -5.74
C ARG A 759 17.34 -23.00 -5.48
N THR A 760 18.10 -23.56 -6.42
CA THR A 760 18.62 -24.92 -6.40
C THR A 760 20.09 -24.87 -6.78
N ASP A 761 20.85 -25.92 -6.52
CA ASP A 761 22.27 -25.98 -6.92
C ASP A 761 22.45 -26.40 -8.39
N LEU A 762 21.44 -26.14 -9.24
CA LEU A 762 21.38 -26.56 -10.63
C LEU A 762 21.85 -25.45 -11.57
N SER A 763 22.50 -25.82 -12.67
CA SER A 763 22.75 -24.92 -13.81
C SER A 763 21.45 -24.53 -14.52
N VAL A 764 21.49 -23.47 -15.33
CA VAL A 764 20.32 -23.03 -16.13
C VAL A 764 19.92 -24.10 -17.15
N GLU A 765 20.90 -24.78 -17.74
CA GLU A 765 20.70 -25.88 -18.67
C GLU A 765 20.02 -27.08 -17.99
N GLU A 766 20.50 -27.49 -16.82
CA GLU A 766 19.87 -28.54 -16.02
C GLU A 766 18.45 -28.14 -15.64
N ALA A 767 18.24 -26.92 -15.14
CA ALA A 767 16.91 -26.42 -14.77
C ALA A 767 15.93 -26.43 -15.96
N ARG A 768 16.39 -26.13 -17.18
CA ARG A 768 15.58 -26.25 -18.40
C ARG A 768 15.20 -27.70 -18.69
N GLU A 769 16.17 -28.60 -18.69
CA GLU A 769 15.93 -30.03 -18.92
C GLU A 769 14.96 -30.60 -17.87
N PHE A 770 15.09 -30.16 -16.63
CA PHE A 770 14.19 -30.53 -15.54
C PHE A 770 12.74 -30.08 -15.77
N ILE A 771 12.54 -28.82 -16.17
CA ILE A 771 11.20 -28.30 -16.48
C ILE A 771 10.59 -29.08 -17.66
N ALA A 772 11.39 -29.37 -18.69
CA ALA A 772 10.94 -30.16 -19.83
C ALA A 772 10.52 -31.59 -19.44
N ASN A 773 11.32 -32.27 -18.62
CA ASN A 773 11.00 -33.62 -18.12
C ASN A 773 9.74 -33.63 -17.24
N TYR A 774 9.54 -32.57 -16.44
CA TYR A 774 8.33 -32.43 -15.62
C TYR A 774 7.08 -32.32 -16.49
N PHE A 775 7.07 -31.40 -17.46
CA PHE A 775 5.92 -31.23 -18.35
C PHE A 775 5.74 -32.40 -19.32
N GLY A 776 6.82 -33.11 -19.68
CA GLY A 776 6.73 -34.36 -20.42
C GLY A 776 6.05 -35.50 -19.64
N ARG A 777 6.12 -35.49 -18.30
CA ARG A 777 5.37 -36.43 -17.45
C ARG A 777 3.94 -35.95 -17.17
N TYR A 778 3.78 -34.66 -16.93
CA TYR A 778 2.51 -34.03 -16.55
C TYR A 778 2.04 -33.07 -17.66
N GLU A 779 1.66 -33.62 -18.81
CA GLU A 779 1.36 -32.87 -20.03
C GLU A 779 0.17 -31.91 -19.84
N HIS A 780 -0.89 -32.36 -19.16
CA HIS A 780 -2.08 -31.54 -18.94
C HIS A 780 -1.82 -30.38 -17.95
N VAL A 781 -0.78 -30.48 -17.12
CA VAL A 781 -0.35 -29.36 -16.27
C VAL A 781 0.25 -28.24 -17.13
N GLN A 782 0.97 -28.57 -18.21
CA GLN A 782 1.47 -27.56 -19.15
C GLN A 782 0.32 -26.87 -19.88
N GLU A 783 -0.67 -27.64 -20.34
CA GLU A 783 -1.86 -27.12 -20.99
C GLU A 783 -2.64 -26.16 -20.08
N TYR A 784 -2.81 -26.52 -18.80
CA TYR A 784 -3.40 -25.64 -17.79
C TYR A 784 -2.64 -24.31 -17.69
N VAL A 785 -1.31 -24.35 -17.57
CA VAL A 785 -0.48 -23.13 -17.43
C VAL A 785 -0.68 -22.19 -18.62
N GLU A 786 -0.64 -22.70 -19.86
CA GLU A 786 -0.82 -21.87 -21.04
C GLU A 786 -2.26 -21.36 -21.18
N ARG A 787 -3.26 -22.22 -20.97
CA ARG A 787 -4.67 -21.84 -20.99
C ARG A 787 -4.99 -20.73 -19.99
N THR A 788 -4.46 -20.80 -18.77
CA THR A 788 -4.70 -19.79 -17.73
C THR A 788 -4.03 -18.45 -18.08
N LYS A 789 -2.86 -18.45 -18.73
CA LYS A 789 -2.26 -17.22 -19.24
C LYS A 789 -3.11 -16.59 -20.35
N GLU A 790 -3.65 -17.41 -21.25
CA GLU A 790 -4.55 -16.96 -22.32
C GLU A 790 -5.84 -16.38 -21.74
N GLU A 791 -6.49 -17.09 -20.82
CA GLU A 791 -7.68 -16.62 -20.09
C GLU A 791 -7.43 -15.27 -19.41
N ALA A 792 -6.32 -15.12 -18.70
CA ALA A 792 -5.96 -13.87 -18.03
C ALA A 792 -5.77 -12.70 -19.01
N ARG A 793 -5.25 -12.95 -20.22
CA ARG A 793 -5.06 -11.92 -21.26
C ARG A 793 -6.37 -11.56 -21.96
N GLU A 794 -7.22 -12.55 -22.25
CA GLU A 794 -8.47 -12.36 -22.99
C GLU A 794 -9.58 -11.77 -22.11
N GLN A 795 -9.77 -12.35 -20.92
CA GLN A 795 -10.85 -11.98 -20.00
C GLN A 795 -10.42 -10.90 -19.01
N GLY A 796 -9.11 -10.64 -18.88
CA GLY A 796 -8.56 -9.70 -17.91
C GLY A 796 -8.69 -10.16 -16.46
N CYS A 797 -9.07 -11.43 -16.21
CA CYS A 797 -9.16 -12.03 -14.90
C CYS A 797 -9.02 -13.56 -14.97
N VAL A 798 -8.78 -14.20 -13.82
CA VAL A 798 -8.91 -15.65 -13.63
C VAL A 798 -9.72 -15.94 -12.37
N SER A 799 -10.34 -17.12 -12.31
CA SER A 799 -11.24 -17.51 -11.23
C SER A 799 -10.78 -18.76 -10.47
N THR A 800 -11.14 -18.87 -9.19
CA THR A 800 -11.02 -20.12 -8.41
C THR A 800 -12.15 -21.09 -8.76
N LEU A 801 -12.06 -22.33 -8.26
CA LEU A 801 -13.14 -23.34 -8.34
C LEU A 801 -14.49 -22.84 -7.80
N LEU A 802 -14.49 -21.88 -6.88
CA LEU A 802 -15.69 -21.30 -6.29
C LEU A 802 -16.04 -19.92 -6.88
N GLY A 803 -15.42 -19.56 -8.00
CA GLY A 803 -15.73 -18.35 -8.75
C GLY A 803 -15.06 -17.07 -8.23
N ARG A 804 -14.19 -17.13 -7.22
CA ARG A 804 -13.45 -15.95 -6.75
C ARG A 804 -12.55 -15.42 -7.86
N ARG A 805 -12.72 -14.14 -8.22
CA ARG A 805 -11.95 -13.51 -9.31
C ARG A 805 -10.74 -12.73 -8.81
N ARG A 806 -9.67 -12.77 -9.59
CA ARG A 806 -8.57 -11.78 -9.54
C ARG A 806 -8.41 -11.15 -10.90
N TYR A 807 -8.30 -9.83 -10.93
CA TYR A 807 -8.18 -9.04 -12.15
C TYR A 807 -6.72 -8.72 -12.47
N PHE A 808 -6.39 -8.73 -13.76
CA PHE A 808 -5.05 -8.51 -14.31
C PHE A 808 -5.11 -7.48 -15.46
N PRO A 809 -5.43 -6.20 -15.18
CA PRO A 809 -5.44 -5.15 -16.20
C PRO A 809 -4.07 -4.98 -16.88
N GLU A 810 -2.99 -5.44 -16.26
CA GLU A 810 -1.62 -5.44 -16.80
C GLU A 810 -1.45 -6.38 -18.01
N LEU A 811 -2.31 -7.40 -18.12
CA LEU A 811 -2.23 -8.43 -19.17
C LEU A 811 -3.14 -8.14 -20.37
N GLN A 812 -4.04 -7.15 -20.26
CA GLN A 812 -4.94 -6.79 -21.35
C GLN A 812 -4.19 -6.19 -22.54
N SER A 813 -4.75 -6.34 -23.75
CA SER A 813 -4.13 -5.87 -25.01
C SER A 813 -3.92 -4.35 -25.05
N THR A 814 -4.79 -3.60 -24.37
CA THR A 814 -4.70 -2.14 -24.20
C THR A 814 -3.63 -1.73 -23.19
N SER A 815 -3.08 -2.69 -22.42
CA SER A 815 -2.16 -2.43 -21.33
C SER A 815 -0.75 -2.10 -21.80
N ARG A 816 -0.27 -0.94 -21.36
CA ARG A 816 1.10 -0.45 -21.62
C ARG A 816 2.10 -0.89 -20.56
N ALA A 817 1.73 -1.82 -19.68
CA ALA A 817 2.64 -2.36 -18.65
C ALA A 817 3.91 -2.95 -19.29
N HIS A 818 5.07 -2.67 -18.71
CA HIS A 818 6.34 -3.18 -19.21
C HIS A 818 6.46 -4.70 -19.03
N SER A 819 7.37 -5.34 -19.77
CA SER A 819 7.50 -6.81 -19.82
C SER A 819 7.70 -7.48 -18.46
N GLY A 820 8.46 -6.86 -17.56
CA GLY A 820 8.66 -7.34 -16.19
C GLY A 820 7.36 -7.47 -15.37
N VAL A 821 6.48 -6.46 -15.43
CA VAL A 821 5.17 -6.47 -14.73
C VAL A 821 4.26 -7.52 -15.36
N LYS A 822 4.23 -7.60 -16.69
CA LYS A 822 3.44 -8.63 -17.41
C LYS A 822 3.86 -10.05 -17.00
N ARG A 823 5.17 -10.33 -16.93
CA ARG A 823 5.67 -11.63 -16.43
C ARG A 823 5.33 -11.90 -14.96
N ALA A 824 5.27 -10.86 -14.12
CA ALA A 824 4.85 -11.02 -12.73
C ALA A 824 3.35 -11.36 -12.65
N ALA A 825 2.52 -10.61 -13.38
CA ALA A 825 1.08 -10.84 -13.47
C ALA A 825 0.75 -12.24 -14.04
N GLU A 826 1.47 -12.72 -15.06
CA GLU A 826 1.29 -14.09 -15.59
C GLU A 826 1.54 -15.16 -14.52
N ARG A 827 2.60 -15.01 -13.71
CA ARG A 827 2.89 -15.96 -12.62
C ARG A 827 1.80 -15.95 -11.55
N GLU A 828 1.30 -14.76 -11.24
CA GLU A 828 0.21 -14.58 -10.28
C GLU A 828 -1.12 -15.14 -10.81
N ALA A 829 -1.38 -15.04 -12.11
CA ALA A 829 -2.55 -15.61 -12.75
C ALA A 829 -2.55 -17.15 -12.70
N ILE A 830 -1.40 -17.79 -12.94
CA ILE A 830 -1.27 -19.27 -12.82
C ILE A 830 -1.53 -19.73 -11.38
N ASN A 831 -1.01 -19.00 -10.41
CA ASN A 831 -1.11 -19.35 -9.00
C ASN A 831 -2.52 -19.10 -8.41
N MET A 832 -3.20 -18.05 -8.86
CA MET A 832 -4.45 -17.59 -8.25
C MET A 832 -5.53 -18.69 -8.15
N PRO A 833 -5.86 -19.47 -9.20
CA PRO A 833 -6.87 -20.52 -9.12
C PRO A 833 -6.52 -21.58 -8.07
N ILE A 834 -5.23 -21.92 -7.93
CA ILE A 834 -4.75 -22.96 -7.02
C ILE A 834 -4.81 -22.48 -5.56
N GLN A 835 -4.12 -21.38 -5.27
CA GLN A 835 -4.01 -20.86 -3.91
C GLN A 835 -5.34 -20.30 -3.40
N GLY A 836 -6.12 -19.67 -4.29
CA GLY A 836 -7.44 -19.15 -3.94
C GLY A 836 -8.44 -20.26 -3.67
N SER A 837 -8.45 -21.33 -4.46
CA SER A 837 -9.29 -22.51 -4.15
C SER A 837 -8.91 -23.17 -2.83
N ALA A 838 -7.62 -23.25 -2.49
CA ALA A 838 -7.21 -23.77 -1.19
C ALA A 838 -7.78 -22.92 -0.03
N ALA A 839 -7.75 -21.60 -0.18
CA ALA A 839 -8.33 -20.68 0.79
C ALA A 839 -9.85 -20.83 0.91
N ASP A 840 -10.56 -20.92 -0.22
CA ASP A 840 -12.01 -21.08 -0.26
C ASP A 840 -12.46 -22.40 0.42
N ILE A 841 -11.77 -23.50 0.12
CA ILE A 841 -12.03 -24.82 0.71
C ILE A 841 -11.79 -24.81 2.22
N LEU A 842 -10.71 -24.16 2.68
CA LEU A 842 -10.43 -24.04 4.11
C LEU A 842 -11.53 -23.23 4.82
N LYS A 843 -11.99 -22.12 4.24
CA LYS A 843 -13.11 -21.33 4.79
C LYS A 843 -14.38 -22.17 4.91
N ILE A 844 -14.71 -22.97 3.90
CA ILE A 844 -15.85 -23.90 3.97
C ILE A 844 -15.69 -24.90 5.11
N ALA A 845 -14.50 -25.50 5.25
CA ALA A 845 -14.22 -26.43 6.34
C ALA A 845 -14.40 -25.78 7.71
N MET A 846 -13.88 -24.55 7.89
CA MET A 846 -14.04 -23.76 9.11
C MET A 846 -15.50 -23.47 9.43
N VAL A 847 -16.31 -23.04 8.45
CA VAL A 847 -17.74 -22.76 8.63
C VAL A 847 -18.50 -24.02 9.03
N ARG A 848 -18.27 -25.14 8.34
CA ARG A 848 -18.92 -26.42 8.65
C ARG A 848 -18.53 -26.95 10.03
N LEU A 849 -17.24 -26.86 10.36
CA LEU A 849 -16.73 -27.29 11.65
C LEU A 849 -17.32 -26.44 12.79
N HIS A 850 -17.34 -25.12 12.65
CA HIS A 850 -17.94 -24.21 13.63
C HIS A 850 -19.40 -24.53 13.91
N ARG A 851 -20.19 -24.74 12.84
CA ARG A 851 -21.61 -25.14 12.97
C ARG A 851 -21.74 -26.49 13.67
N ALA A 852 -20.95 -27.49 13.28
CA ALA A 852 -21.00 -28.83 13.87
C ALA A 852 -20.61 -28.84 15.36
N LEU A 853 -19.62 -28.04 15.76
CA LEU A 853 -19.23 -27.88 17.17
C LEU A 853 -20.37 -27.26 17.99
N LYS A 854 -21.01 -26.21 17.45
CA LYS A 854 -22.16 -25.55 18.11
C LYS A 854 -23.39 -26.44 18.21
N GLU A 855 -23.74 -27.17 17.15
CA GLU A 855 -24.89 -28.08 17.13
C GLU A 855 -24.75 -29.23 18.14
N LYS A 856 -23.52 -29.68 18.38
CA LYS A 856 -23.21 -30.73 19.36
C LYS A 856 -23.02 -30.20 20.79
N ASP A 857 -23.06 -28.88 20.98
CA ASP A 857 -22.79 -28.21 22.26
C ASP A 857 -21.44 -28.64 22.87
N TRP A 858 -20.42 -28.81 22.01
CA TRP A 858 -19.07 -29.17 22.45
C TRP A 858 -18.31 -27.92 22.89
N ALA A 859 -17.47 -28.07 23.93
CA ALA A 859 -16.67 -26.97 24.44
C ALA A 859 -15.43 -26.68 23.57
N ALA A 860 -15.03 -27.63 22.73
CA ALA A 860 -13.97 -27.47 21.75
C ALA A 860 -14.16 -26.23 20.87
N ARG A 861 -13.05 -25.52 20.61
CA ARG A 861 -13.08 -24.25 19.85
C ARG A 861 -11.87 -24.10 18.93
N MET A 862 -12.08 -23.51 17.76
CA MET A 862 -10.99 -23.09 16.88
C MET A 862 -10.32 -21.85 17.49
N ILE A 863 -8.98 -21.86 17.54
CA ILE A 863 -8.19 -20.78 18.14
C ILE A 863 -7.20 -20.16 17.16
N LEU A 864 -6.69 -20.92 16.19
CA LEU A 864 -5.75 -20.40 15.18
C LEU A 864 -6.02 -20.98 13.79
N GLN A 865 -5.78 -20.16 12.78
CA GLN A 865 -5.61 -20.58 11.39
C GLN A 865 -4.25 -20.08 10.89
N VAL A 866 -3.41 -20.99 10.42
CA VAL A 866 -2.02 -20.73 10.02
C VAL A 866 -1.71 -21.47 8.73
N HIS A 867 -1.56 -20.75 7.63
CA HIS A 867 -1.45 -21.35 6.29
C HIS A 867 -2.64 -22.27 5.96
N ASP A 868 -2.42 -23.57 5.86
CA ASP A 868 -3.47 -24.56 5.60
C ASP A 868 -3.77 -25.43 6.84
N GLU A 869 -3.25 -25.02 8.02
CA GLU A 869 -3.43 -25.65 9.33
C GLU A 869 -4.50 -24.92 10.16
N LEU A 870 -5.42 -25.69 10.76
CA LEU A 870 -6.31 -25.25 11.83
C LEU A 870 -5.82 -25.79 13.18
N VAL A 871 -5.81 -24.94 14.19
CA VAL A 871 -5.52 -25.33 15.58
C VAL A 871 -6.76 -25.10 16.43
N LEU A 872 -7.18 -26.15 17.12
CA LEU A 872 -8.27 -26.14 18.08
C LEU A 872 -7.72 -26.31 19.49
N GLU A 873 -8.45 -25.77 20.45
CA GLU A 873 -8.32 -26.09 21.87
C GLU A 873 -9.50 -26.97 22.25
N VAL A 874 -9.23 -28.15 22.80
CA VAL A 874 -10.21 -29.22 23.01
C VAL A 874 -10.09 -29.75 24.44
N PRO A 875 -11.19 -29.91 25.20
CA PRO A 875 -11.14 -30.60 26.49
C PRO A 875 -10.56 -31.99 26.32
N ARG A 876 -9.75 -32.46 27.28
CA ARG A 876 -9.02 -33.73 27.13
C ARG A 876 -9.96 -34.92 26.86
N GLU A 877 -11.15 -34.89 27.44
CA GLU A 877 -12.22 -35.88 27.28
C GLU A 877 -12.92 -35.85 25.92
N GLU A 878 -12.84 -34.72 25.18
CA GLU A 878 -13.47 -34.55 23.87
C GLU A 878 -12.50 -34.77 22.69
N VAL A 879 -11.21 -35.02 22.95
CA VAL A 879 -10.17 -35.08 21.90
C VAL A 879 -10.50 -36.09 20.79
N GLU A 880 -10.85 -37.32 21.14
CA GLU A 880 -11.13 -38.39 20.16
C GLU A 880 -12.34 -38.07 19.26
N PRO A 881 -13.54 -37.75 19.79
CA PRO A 881 -14.68 -37.43 18.94
C PRO A 881 -14.50 -36.12 18.16
N VAL A 882 -13.78 -35.13 18.70
CA VAL A 882 -13.47 -33.88 18.00
C VAL A 882 -12.46 -34.12 16.88
N ALA A 883 -11.41 -34.92 17.11
CA ALA A 883 -10.43 -35.26 16.08
C ALA A 883 -11.08 -35.94 14.87
N HIS A 884 -11.99 -36.89 15.11
CA HIS A 884 -12.80 -37.52 14.06
C HIS A 884 -13.66 -36.50 13.30
N LEU A 885 -14.35 -35.62 14.02
CA LEU A 885 -15.17 -34.57 13.41
C LEU A 885 -14.31 -33.64 12.55
N VAL A 886 -13.17 -33.18 13.06
CA VAL A 886 -12.26 -32.27 12.35
C VAL A 886 -11.73 -32.92 11.07
N GLY A 887 -11.16 -34.12 11.18
CA GLY A 887 -10.62 -34.86 10.03
C GLY A 887 -11.68 -35.07 8.96
N SER A 888 -12.83 -35.65 9.32
CA SER A 888 -13.92 -35.89 8.36
C SER A 888 -14.52 -34.61 7.77
N THR A 889 -14.68 -33.53 8.56
CA THR A 889 -15.24 -32.27 8.08
C THR A 889 -14.33 -31.62 7.05
N MET A 890 -13.02 -31.60 7.31
CA MET A 890 -12.02 -31.00 6.43
C MET A 890 -11.83 -31.85 5.15
N GLU A 891 -11.68 -33.17 5.26
CA GLU A 891 -11.53 -34.04 4.09
C GLU A 891 -12.75 -34.00 3.15
N ASN A 892 -13.94 -33.74 3.69
CA ASN A 892 -15.18 -33.61 2.92
C ASN A 892 -15.62 -32.16 2.69
N ALA A 893 -14.76 -31.17 2.93
CA ALA A 893 -15.09 -29.76 2.75
C ALA A 893 -15.50 -29.45 1.29
N TRP A 894 -14.80 -30.05 0.33
CA TRP A 894 -15.10 -29.96 -1.08
C TRP A 894 -14.71 -31.24 -1.82
N ALA A 895 -15.51 -31.64 -2.82
CA ALA A 895 -15.22 -32.82 -3.62
C ALA A 895 -14.15 -32.49 -4.67
N LEU A 896 -13.00 -33.16 -4.60
CA LEU A 896 -11.92 -33.09 -5.58
C LEU A 896 -11.64 -34.49 -6.12
N ASP A 897 -11.25 -34.59 -7.39
CA ASP A 897 -10.87 -35.87 -8.01
C ASP A 897 -9.59 -36.46 -7.38
N ALA A 898 -8.70 -35.59 -6.89
CA ALA A 898 -7.66 -35.95 -5.94
C ALA A 898 -8.19 -35.67 -4.51
N PRO A 899 -8.64 -36.68 -3.75
CA PRO A 899 -9.34 -36.47 -2.48
C PRO A 899 -8.51 -35.67 -1.49
N LEU A 900 -9.13 -34.78 -0.71
CA LEU A 900 -8.44 -34.06 0.35
C LEU A 900 -7.97 -35.05 1.43
N LYS A 901 -6.84 -34.73 2.08
CA LYS A 901 -6.30 -35.51 3.19
C LYS A 901 -5.84 -34.57 4.29
N VAL A 902 -6.07 -34.94 5.55
CA VAL A 902 -5.70 -34.15 6.72
C VAL A 902 -4.77 -34.93 7.63
N ASP A 903 -3.68 -34.30 8.04
CA ASP A 903 -2.79 -34.83 9.07
C ASP A 903 -3.15 -34.22 10.43
N LEU A 904 -3.58 -35.07 11.37
CA LEU A 904 -3.97 -34.66 12.72
C LEU A 904 -2.81 -34.79 13.70
N LYS A 905 -2.72 -33.85 14.65
CA LYS A 905 -1.75 -33.87 15.75
C LYS A 905 -2.37 -33.40 17.05
N VAL A 906 -1.95 -33.98 18.17
CA VAL A 906 -2.45 -33.61 19.51
C VAL A 906 -1.28 -33.36 20.46
N GLY A 907 -1.36 -32.32 21.28
CA GLY A 907 -0.35 -32.02 22.29
C GLY A 907 -0.80 -30.99 23.31
N ARG A 908 0.00 -30.77 24.36
CA ARG A 908 -0.26 -29.70 25.35
C ARG A 908 0.16 -28.31 24.87
N ASN A 909 1.13 -28.28 23.98
CA ASN A 909 1.61 -27.07 23.35
C ASN A 909 1.85 -27.30 21.86
N TRP A 910 1.98 -26.21 21.11
CA TRP A 910 1.95 -26.26 19.65
C TRP A 910 3.23 -26.90 19.07
N GLU A 911 4.35 -26.82 19.78
CA GLU A 911 5.61 -27.48 19.38
C GLU A 911 5.55 -29.01 19.52
N ARG A 912 5.03 -29.51 20.64
CA ARG A 912 5.08 -30.92 21.04
C ARG A 912 3.81 -31.69 20.71
N MET A 913 3.11 -31.28 19.65
CA MET A 913 1.98 -32.07 19.16
C MET A 913 2.49 -33.31 18.41
N GLU A 914 2.00 -34.47 18.80
CA GLU A 914 2.34 -35.76 18.19
C GLU A 914 1.28 -36.17 17.17
N ALA A 915 1.67 -36.92 16.15
CA ALA A 915 0.74 -37.43 15.14
C ALA A 915 -0.38 -38.24 15.82
N TYR A 916 -1.63 -37.93 15.45
CA TYR A 916 -2.81 -38.56 16.00
C TYR A 916 -3.54 -39.29 14.88
N GLN A 917 -3.79 -40.59 15.07
CA GLN A 917 -4.67 -41.36 14.20
C GLN A 917 -6.02 -41.43 14.91
N ALA A 918 -7.00 -40.73 14.34
CA ALA A 918 -8.39 -40.82 14.74
C ALA A 918 -8.94 -42.17 14.29
#